data_AF-A0A1Z5KVF9-F1
#
_entry.id   AF-A0A1Z5KVF9-F1
#
_cell.length_a   1.000
_cell.length_b   1.000
_cell.length_c   1.000
_cell.angle_alpha   90.00
_cell.angle_beta   90.00
_cell.angle_gamma   90.00
#
_symmetry.space_group_name_H-M   'P 1'
#
loop_
_entity.id
_entity.type
_entity.pdbx_description
1 polymer ?
#
loop_
_entity_poly.entity_id
_entity_poly.type
_entity_poly.pdbx_seq_one_letter_code
_entity_poly.pdbx_strand_id
1 'polypeptide(L)'
;MLLPLPPDQMVLFLPCLLVQGTTGEHYREIVEKLVRALEDNNTSYDTKCHILLYLTKVNEADDSVLTAEDAQTVLRQFPGWLLDCSAYSAKRRSGSFLLTSQQQQTSSRYRRSETLQPVYELDGIVSQKMFTVLSCAKYNTPDQTLNIAAFSVLRHWTAVALHHGFTDERFISAVRQYSLYVVGQSQKKPVQPEDSESQKACLVEALHILDTLCLLEKSSVQEVAATVQRLVDALYPSSIAVDTALLQFLLHHGGVEQGKLDSMMVTFMEHVVPDCYKNDATALQIALFVQENLNKLCYECGDVLENYFPALFKVFAWHPKHFLVAFNEILPAVMSPKTSVEVFYCLVDLPCVVATMLVDSKDPSVPESVHSKMVPFTHAPMMKFVLRNTGGIGDTFAGAASLYAVLDGLLSHPRVMLCSNYVLRLLTCFFSTVLEYADAELASRLLLPILERLSLSYGSVEYKEKLRKALADIVPPLFKKFPEVTFLLTNELVDYLSHTVNRNAAPEFFTNLVWAVGEFASPSETPLSSPAAIAEYFEVLECVAFELLGSASVIQQPQPTRLLCVLVTSMAKLAVRSQDLVPRALLCLAKSAQVCTTSRHHQILAQRVRELSALLQTSGAASAILSPATEEELKRCHDSKCQLPRLVNLIGSLAPEGGLAE
;
A
#
# COMPACT_ATOMS: atom_id res chain seq x y z
N MET A 1 7.40 -22.22 43.72
CA MET A 1 7.68 -21.19 44.75
C MET A 1 6.60 -20.11 44.83
N LEU A 2 5.95 -19.71 43.74
CA LEU A 2 4.92 -18.64 43.75
C LEU A 2 3.51 -19.11 44.16
N LEU A 3 3.11 -20.34 43.81
CA LEU A 3 1.80 -20.91 44.15
C LEU A 3 1.40 -20.85 45.63
N PRO A 4 2.29 -21.02 46.64
CA PRO A 4 1.89 -20.88 48.04
C PRO A 4 1.72 -19.44 48.52
N LEU A 5 2.17 -18.42 47.77
CA LEU A 5 2.12 -17.01 48.21
C LEU A 5 0.70 -16.43 48.05
N PRO A 6 0.22 -15.55 48.95
CA PRO A 6 -1.04 -14.85 48.74
C PRO A 6 -0.97 -13.92 47.51
N PRO A 7 -2.10 -13.60 46.85
CA PRO A 7 -2.13 -12.77 45.65
C PRO A 7 -1.35 -11.44 45.80
N ASP A 8 -1.46 -10.77 46.94
CA ASP A 8 -0.76 -9.50 47.20
C ASP A 8 0.77 -9.63 47.16
N GLN A 9 1.32 -10.80 47.49
CA GLN A 9 2.76 -11.07 47.40
C GLN A 9 3.15 -11.58 46.00
N MET A 10 2.25 -12.27 45.30
CA MET A 10 2.50 -12.75 43.94
C MET A 10 2.67 -11.61 42.94
N VAL A 11 1.94 -10.50 43.15
CA VAL A 11 2.01 -9.30 42.30
C VAL A 11 3.45 -8.79 42.10
N LEU A 12 4.29 -8.86 43.13
CA LEU A 12 5.69 -8.43 43.08
C LEU A 12 6.54 -9.23 42.07
N PHE A 13 6.09 -10.42 41.69
CA PHE A 13 6.81 -11.33 40.78
C PHE A 13 6.20 -11.38 39.37
N LEU A 14 5.05 -10.73 39.13
CA LEU A 14 4.39 -10.72 37.82
C LEU A 14 5.28 -10.17 36.69
N PRO A 15 6.07 -9.09 36.88
CA PRO A 15 6.99 -8.63 35.84
C PRO A 15 8.06 -9.66 35.48
N CYS A 16 8.56 -10.41 36.46
CA CYS A 16 9.52 -11.49 36.22
C CYS A 16 8.88 -12.66 35.48
N LEU A 17 7.62 -13.00 35.81
CA LEU A 17 6.87 -14.03 35.11
C LEU A 17 6.61 -13.67 33.64
N LEU A 18 6.33 -12.40 33.32
CA LEU A 18 6.19 -11.95 31.92
C LEU A 18 7.44 -12.23 31.09
N VAL A 19 8.63 -12.01 31.66
CA VAL A 19 9.91 -12.22 30.96
C VAL A 19 10.25 -13.71 30.83
N GLN A 20 9.85 -14.55 31.80
CA GLN A 20 10.13 -15.99 31.79
C GLN A 20 9.26 -16.77 30.78
N GLY A 21 8.15 -16.17 30.31
CA GLY A 21 7.24 -16.78 29.35
C GLY A 21 6.25 -17.77 29.98
N THR A 22 5.45 -18.41 29.12
CA THR A 22 4.26 -19.20 29.51
C THR A 22 4.51 -20.71 29.57
N THR A 23 5.74 -21.17 29.36
CA THR A 23 6.11 -22.59 29.17
C THR A 23 6.32 -23.39 30.47
N GLY A 24 6.16 -22.77 31.64
CA GLY A 24 6.35 -23.43 32.92
C GLY A 24 5.23 -24.41 33.27
N GLU A 25 5.58 -25.58 33.82
CA GLU A 25 4.60 -26.63 34.20
C GLU A 25 3.48 -26.13 35.14
N HIS A 26 3.80 -25.15 36.01
CA HIS A 26 2.84 -24.57 36.97
C HIS A 26 2.20 -23.25 36.51
N TYR A 27 2.47 -22.81 35.28
CA TYR A 27 2.00 -21.52 34.80
C TYR A 27 0.47 -21.45 34.75
N ARG A 28 -0.19 -22.54 34.33
CA ARG A 28 -1.65 -22.64 34.32
C ARG A 28 -2.26 -22.47 35.71
N GLU A 29 -1.71 -23.15 36.71
CA GLU A 29 -2.17 -23.04 38.11
C GLU A 29 -1.99 -21.61 38.66
N ILE A 30 -0.93 -20.92 38.24
CA ILE A 30 -0.71 -19.51 38.60
C ILE A 30 -1.80 -18.64 37.98
N VAL A 31 -2.06 -18.77 36.68
CA VAL A 31 -3.11 -18.02 35.99
C VAL A 31 -4.47 -18.23 36.64
N GLU A 32 -4.86 -19.47 36.91
CA GLU A 32 -6.13 -19.78 37.58
C GLU A 32 -6.23 -19.11 38.95
N LYS A 33 -5.13 -19.10 39.72
CA LYS A 33 -5.09 -18.44 41.02
C LYS A 33 -5.24 -16.92 40.89
N LEU A 34 -4.63 -16.31 39.89
CA LEU A 34 -4.72 -14.87 39.63
C LEU A 34 -6.15 -14.49 39.18
N VAL A 35 -6.76 -15.29 38.32
CA VAL A 35 -8.16 -15.10 37.87
C VAL A 35 -9.13 -15.19 39.06
N ARG A 36 -8.99 -16.21 39.92
CA ARG A 36 -9.79 -16.32 41.16
C ARG A 36 -9.59 -15.14 42.11
N ALA A 37 -8.39 -14.58 42.17
CA ALA A 37 -8.10 -13.42 43.02
C ALA A 37 -8.83 -12.14 42.54
N LEU A 38 -9.16 -12.03 41.25
CA LEU A 38 -9.96 -10.91 40.73
C LEU A 38 -11.41 -10.97 41.20
N GLU A 39 -11.99 -12.16 41.35
CA GLU A 39 -13.35 -12.38 41.87
C GLU A 39 -13.43 -12.18 43.38
N ASP A 40 -12.36 -12.46 44.13
CA ASP A 40 -12.36 -12.36 45.59
C ASP A 40 -12.50 -10.90 46.07
N ASN A 41 -13.51 -10.65 46.90
CA ASN A 41 -13.77 -9.35 47.52
C ASN A 41 -12.71 -8.97 48.57
N ASN A 42 -11.97 -9.94 49.10
CA ASN A 42 -10.90 -9.69 50.07
C ASN A 42 -9.60 -9.21 49.41
N THR A 43 -9.43 -9.45 48.11
CA THR A 43 -8.27 -8.98 47.36
C THR A 43 -8.32 -7.46 47.23
N SER A 44 -7.21 -6.80 47.58
CA SER A 44 -7.13 -5.35 47.47
C SER A 44 -7.26 -4.86 46.02
N TYR A 45 -7.84 -3.68 45.81
CA TYR A 45 -7.97 -3.08 44.48
C TYR A 45 -6.63 -2.88 43.77
N ASP A 46 -5.56 -2.61 44.54
CA ASP A 46 -4.19 -2.47 44.03
C ASP A 46 -3.67 -3.79 43.45
N THR A 47 -3.88 -4.89 44.19
CA THR A 47 -3.58 -6.25 43.70
C THR A 47 -4.41 -6.59 42.47
N LYS A 48 -5.72 -6.29 42.45
CA LYS A 48 -6.56 -6.50 41.25
C LYS A 48 -6.05 -5.73 40.03
N CYS A 49 -5.59 -4.49 40.22
CA CYS A 49 -5.02 -3.66 39.17
C CYS A 49 -3.78 -4.32 38.54
N HIS A 50 -2.82 -4.73 39.36
CA HIS A 50 -1.62 -5.39 38.86
C HIS A 50 -1.90 -6.72 38.16
N ILE A 51 -2.84 -7.51 38.70
CA ILE A 51 -3.26 -8.77 38.08
C ILE A 51 -3.92 -8.52 36.72
N LEU A 52 -4.83 -7.55 36.62
CA LEU A 52 -5.51 -7.21 35.38
C LEU A 52 -4.51 -6.80 34.28
N LEU A 53 -3.56 -5.91 34.60
CA LEU A 53 -2.54 -5.47 33.65
C LEU A 53 -1.63 -6.62 33.20
N TYR A 54 -1.28 -7.52 34.12
CA TYR A 54 -0.51 -8.72 33.79
C TYR A 54 -1.28 -9.66 32.86
N LEU A 55 -2.52 -10.02 33.20
CA LEU A 55 -3.33 -10.93 32.38
C LEU A 55 -3.59 -10.36 30.98
N THR A 56 -3.78 -9.04 30.88
CA THR A 56 -3.91 -8.35 29.59
C THR A 56 -2.65 -8.54 28.74
N LYS A 57 -1.46 -8.30 29.33
CA LYS A 57 -0.18 -8.45 28.61
C LYS A 57 0.10 -9.90 28.20
N VAL A 58 -0.32 -10.85 29.03
CA VAL A 58 -0.22 -12.28 28.71
C VAL A 58 -1.12 -12.63 27.53
N ASN A 59 -2.38 -12.16 27.55
CA ASN A 59 -3.32 -12.44 26.47
C ASN A 59 -2.90 -11.77 25.15
N GLU A 60 -2.46 -10.51 25.19
CA GLU A 60 -1.90 -9.81 24.01
C GLU A 60 -0.72 -10.54 23.36
N ALA A 61 0.06 -11.29 24.14
CA ALA A 61 1.22 -12.03 23.63
C ALA A 61 0.84 -13.42 23.09
N ASP A 62 -0.14 -14.08 23.70
CA ASP A 62 -0.63 -15.41 23.32
C ASP A 62 -2.07 -15.63 23.79
N ASP A 63 -3.02 -15.52 22.85
CA ASP A 63 -4.46 -15.70 23.08
C ASP A 63 -4.84 -17.13 23.52
N SER A 64 -3.95 -18.12 23.40
CA SER A 64 -4.23 -19.51 23.79
C SER A 64 -4.09 -19.77 25.29
N VAL A 65 -3.48 -18.83 26.02
CA VAL A 65 -3.12 -18.99 27.43
C VAL A 65 -4.34 -18.88 28.35
N LEU A 66 -5.26 -17.96 28.04
CA LEU A 66 -6.51 -17.80 28.76
C LEU A 66 -7.58 -18.66 28.10
N THR A 67 -8.28 -19.47 28.90
CA THR A 67 -9.46 -20.19 28.40
C THR A 67 -10.61 -19.21 28.24
N ALA A 68 -11.62 -19.58 27.44
CA ALA A 68 -12.84 -18.78 27.31
C ALA A 68 -13.52 -18.55 28.67
N GLU A 69 -13.46 -19.52 29.60
CA GLU A 69 -13.99 -19.37 30.96
C GLU A 69 -13.20 -18.34 31.76
N ASP A 70 -11.86 -18.37 31.70
CA ASP A 70 -11.02 -17.38 32.37
C ASP A 70 -11.32 -15.96 31.86
N ALA A 71 -11.43 -15.80 30.54
CA ALA A 71 -11.74 -14.53 29.91
C ALA A 71 -13.12 -14.01 30.36
N GLN A 72 -14.14 -14.86 30.39
CA GLN A 72 -15.47 -14.50 30.89
C GLN A 72 -15.46 -14.09 32.36
N THR A 73 -14.68 -14.77 33.21
CA THR A 73 -14.53 -14.37 34.62
C THR A 73 -13.97 -12.96 34.74
N VAL A 74 -12.93 -12.61 33.96
CA VAL A 74 -12.38 -11.26 33.98
C VAL A 74 -13.40 -10.24 33.46
N LEU A 75 -14.08 -10.54 32.35
CA LEU A 75 -15.11 -9.66 31.76
C LEU A 75 -16.25 -9.34 32.72
N ARG A 76 -16.69 -10.30 33.53
CA ARG A 76 -17.76 -10.09 34.54
C ARG A 76 -17.39 -9.09 35.63
N GLN A 77 -16.11 -8.80 35.84
CA GLN A 77 -15.67 -7.84 36.87
C GLN A 77 -15.72 -6.38 36.40
N PHE A 78 -15.63 -6.13 35.09
CA PHE A 78 -15.56 -4.77 34.53
C PHE A 78 -16.71 -3.85 34.95
N PRO A 79 -17.99 -4.28 35.00
CA PRO A 79 -19.08 -3.40 35.41
C PRO A 79 -18.83 -2.71 36.77
N GLY A 80 -18.36 -3.47 37.76
CA GLY A 80 -18.06 -2.93 39.08
C GLY A 80 -16.84 -2.01 39.07
N TRP A 81 -15.81 -2.34 38.30
CA TRP A 81 -14.61 -1.51 38.19
C TRP A 81 -14.86 -0.18 37.47
N LEU A 82 -15.80 -0.17 36.51
CA LEU A 82 -16.13 1.01 35.71
C LEU A 82 -17.15 1.92 36.40
N LEU A 83 -18.22 1.36 36.99
CA LEU A 83 -19.37 2.15 37.47
C LEU A 83 -19.38 2.40 38.98
N ASP A 84 -18.85 1.48 39.81
CA ASP A 84 -18.97 1.54 41.28
C ASP A 84 -17.81 2.31 41.96
N CYS A 85 -17.06 3.11 41.19
CA CYS A 85 -15.88 3.82 41.65
C CYS A 85 -16.22 5.06 42.50
N SER A 86 -15.41 5.34 43.55
CA SER A 86 -15.60 6.49 44.45
C SER A 86 -15.57 7.84 43.72
N ALA A 87 -16.59 8.67 43.99
CA ALA A 87 -16.68 10.05 43.52
C ALA A 87 -15.91 11.08 44.39
N TYR A 88 -15.20 10.62 45.44
CA TYR A 88 -14.46 11.47 46.37
C TYR A 88 -12.97 11.14 46.38
N SER A 89 -12.14 12.16 46.54
CA SER A 89 -10.69 12.02 46.64
C SER A 89 -10.28 11.32 47.95
N ALA A 90 -9.19 10.56 47.90
CA ALA A 90 -8.62 9.95 49.09
C ALA A 90 -8.18 11.01 50.12
N LYS A 91 -8.28 10.66 51.41
CA LYS A 91 -7.71 11.49 52.48
C LYS A 91 -6.18 11.50 52.33
N ARG A 92 -5.55 12.67 52.49
CA ARG A 92 -4.08 12.81 52.49
C ARG A 92 -3.49 11.86 53.53
N ARG A 93 -2.80 10.80 53.09
CA ARG A 93 -1.99 9.97 53.98
C ARG A 93 -0.76 10.78 54.38
N SER A 94 -0.73 11.27 55.62
CA SER A 94 0.51 11.81 56.21
C SER A 94 1.56 10.70 56.20
N GLY A 95 2.66 10.92 55.47
CA GLY A 95 3.64 9.88 55.18
C GLY A 95 4.23 9.24 56.44
N SER A 96 4.32 7.91 56.44
CA SER A 96 5.43 7.17 57.05
C SER A 96 5.38 5.72 56.57
N PHE A 97 6.28 5.39 55.65
CA PHE A 97 6.75 4.03 55.47
C PHE A 97 8.28 4.06 55.44
N LEU A 98 8.89 4.53 56.52
CA LEU A 98 10.27 4.18 56.85
C LEU A 98 10.40 4.06 58.37
N LEU A 99 10.98 2.94 58.78
CA LEU A 99 11.35 2.56 60.13
C LEU A 99 11.97 3.74 60.91
N THR A 100 11.38 4.10 62.05
CA THR A 100 12.14 4.50 63.25
C THR A 100 11.20 4.61 64.46
N SER A 101 11.71 4.08 65.57
CA SER A 101 11.12 3.99 66.90
C SER A 101 10.76 5.34 67.52
N GLN A 102 9.68 5.31 68.31
CA GLN A 102 9.41 6.14 69.50
C GLN A 102 9.79 7.63 69.42
N GLN A 103 8.78 8.49 69.24
CA GLN A 103 8.72 9.73 70.01
C GLN A 103 7.29 10.25 70.16
N GLN A 104 7.04 10.75 71.36
CA GLN A 104 5.75 11.06 71.94
C GLN A 104 5.00 12.18 71.21
N GLN A 105 3.68 12.04 71.26
CA GLN A 105 2.66 12.97 70.84
C GLN A 105 2.86 14.38 71.43
N THR A 106 2.76 15.40 70.58
CA THR A 106 2.21 16.70 70.96
C THR A 106 1.04 17.02 70.03
N SER A 107 -0.16 17.00 70.59
CA SER A 107 -1.44 17.25 69.93
C SER A 107 -1.55 18.70 69.43
N SER A 108 -1.45 18.92 68.11
CA SER A 108 -1.85 20.19 67.49
C SER A 108 -3.38 20.23 67.33
N ARG A 109 -3.99 21.17 68.06
CA ARG A 109 -5.43 21.35 68.24
C ARG A 109 -6.02 22.24 67.14
N TYR A 110 -5.88 21.81 65.87
CA TYR A 110 -6.62 22.36 64.72
C TYR A 110 -7.05 21.20 63.81
N ARG A 111 -8.09 20.45 64.20
CA ARG A 111 -8.85 19.63 63.25
C ARG A 111 -9.57 20.59 62.30
N ARG A 112 -8.95 20.93 61.16
CA ARG A 112 -9.74 21.34 59.99
C ARG A 112 -10.70 20.20 59.72
N SER A 113 -11.99 20.51 59.64
CA SER A 113 -13.04 19.58 59.26
C SER A 113 -12.56 18.74 58.06
N GLU A 114 -12.48 17.42 58.23
CA GLU A 114 -12.09 16.46 57.19
C GLU A 114 -13.24 16.29 56.19
N THR A 115 -13.61 17.35 55.47
CA THR A 115 -14.60 17.24 54.41
C THR A 115 -13.99 16.48 53.24
N LEU A 116 -14.60 15.36 52.86
CA LEU A 116 -14.27 14.60 51.66
C LEU A 116 -14.20 15.56 50.48
N GLN A 117 -13.05 15.62 49.80
CA GLN A 117 -12.89 16.52 48.67
C GLN A 117 -13.55 15.89 47.44
N PRO A 118 -14.40 16.63 46.72
CA PRO A 118 -15.01 16.12 45.49
C PRO A 118 -13.93 15.89 44.43
N VAL A 119 -14.21 14.97 43.51
CA VAL A 119 -13.44 14.80 42.27
C VAL A 119 -13.96 15.78 41.23
N TYR A 120 -13.06 16.36 40.45
CA TYR A 120 -13.38 17.32 39.40
C TYR A 120 -13.17 16.67 38.03
N GLU A 121 -13.96 17.06 37.04
CA GLU A 121 -13.67 16.78 35.63
C GLU A 121 -12.61 17.77 35.12
N LEU A 122 -12.02 17.49 33.95
CA LEU A 122 -10.99 18.34 33.36
C LEU A 122 -11.48 19.76 33.00
N ASP A 123 -12.78 19.99 32.90
CA ASP A 123 -13.40 21.31 32.72
C ASP A 123 -13.55 22.10 34.04
N GLY A 124 -13.14 21.51 35.17
CA GLY A 124 -13.21 22.11 36.51
C GLY A 124 -14.56 21.97 37.20
N ILE A 125 -15.54 21.30 36.58
CA ILE A 125 -16.83 20.99 37.19
C ILE A 125 -16.69 19.78 38.11
N VAL A 126 -17.39 19.77 39.24
CA VAL A 126 -17.45 18.59 40.13
C VAL A 126 -18.11 17.44 39.38
N SER A 127 -17.47 16.25 39.37
CA SER A 127 -18.08 15.07 38.77
C SER A 127 -19.37 14.71 39.51
N GLN A 128 -20.49 14.71 38.78
CA GLN A 128 -21.83 14.60 39.39
C GLN A 128 -22.38 13.17 39.38
N LYS A 129 -21.88 12.29 38.50
CA LYS A 129 -22.49 10.98 38.23
C LYS A 129 -21.56 9.79 38.43
N MET A 130 -20.35 9.82 37.87
CA MET A 130 -19.41 8.71 37.93
C MET A 130 -17.96 9.20 37.85
N PHE A 131 -17.03 8.44 38.45
CA PHE A 131 -15.60 8.65 38.24
C PHE A 131 -15.17 8.04 36.89
N THR A 132 -14.28 8.71 36.17
CA THR A 132 -13.70 8.24 34.91
C THR A 132 -12.21 8.55 34.82
N VAL A 133 -11.56 8.04 33.77
CA VAL A 133 -10.18 8.38 33.40
C VAL A 133 -9.93 9.89 33.20
N LEU A 134 -10.97 10.65 32.83
CA LEU A 134 -10.92 12.12 32.67
C LEU A 134 -11.36 12.86 33.94
N SER A 135 -11.33 12.18 35.10
CA SER A 135 -11.63 12.75 36.39
C SER A 135 -10.36 12.97 37.21
N CYS A 136 -10.19 14.17 37.74
CA CYS A 136 -9.06 14.60 38.55
C CYS A 136 -9.40 14.55 40.04
N ALA A 137 -8.89 13.53 40.72
CA ALA A 137 -8.85 13.48 42.18
C ALA A 137 -7.54 14.09 42.69
N LYS A 138 -7.55 14.70 43.88
CA LYS A 138 -6.32 15.21 44.50
C LYS A 138 -5.36 14.09 44.90
N TYR A 139 -5.94 12.97 45.33
CA TYR A 139 -5.26 11.73 45.65
C TYR A 139 -6.17 10.59 45.21
N ASN A 140 -5.71 9.75 44.28
CA ASN A 140 -6.50 8.62 43.80
C ASN A 140 -6.68 7.60 44.93
N THR A 141 -7.91 7.12 45.12
CA THR A 141 -8.19 5.93 45.92
C THR A 141 -7.80 4.66 45.13
N PRO A 142 -7.56 3.51 45.79
CA PRO A 142 -7.20 2.27 45.09
C PRO A 142 -8.23 1.82 44.03
N ASP A 143 -9.52 2.05 44.27
CA ASP A 143 -10.60 1.80 43.31
C ASP A 143 -10.55 2.77 42.11
N GLN A 144 -10.18 4.05 42.30
CA GLN A 144 -9.95 5.00 41.21
C GLN A 144 -8.76 4.60 40.34
N THR A 145 -7.67 4.10 40.94
CA THR A 145 -6.54 3.55 40.18
C THR A 145 -6.95 2.31 39.38
N LEU A 146 -7.76 1.42 39.95
CA LEU A 146 -8.30 0.27 39.22
C LEU A 146 -9.23 0.69 38.08
N ASN A 147 -10.05 1.72 38.26
CA ASN A 147 -10.92 2.26 37.20
C ASN A 147 -10.11 2.78 36.00
N ILE A 148 -9.05 3.56 36.26
CA ILE A 148 -8.13 4.06 35.23
C ILE A 148 -7.46 2.89 34.51
N ALA A 149 -6.95 1.90 35.26
CA ALA A 149 -6.33 0.72 34.69
C ALA A 149 -7.33 -0.11 33.86
N ALA A 150 -8.55 -0.30 34.35
CA ALA A 150 -9.61 -1.00 33.64
C ALA A 150 -9.94 -0.32 32.31
N PHE A 151 -10.08 1.01 32.28
CA PHE A 151 -10.28 1.73 31.02
C PHE A 151 -9.10 1.56 30.06
N SER A 152 -7.85 1.62 30.56
CA SER A 152 -6.64 1.50 29.72
C SER A 152 -6.49 0.16 29.00
N VAL A 153 -7.16 -0.90 29.48
CA VAL A 153 -7.18 -2.22 28.86
C VAL A 153 -8.54 -2.58 28.26
N LEU A 154 -9.53 -1.67 28.34
CA LEU A 154 -10.92 -1.99 28.05
C LEU A 154 -11.10 -2.37 26.58
N ARG A 155 -10.42 -1.70 25.64
CA ARG A 155 -10.45 -2.06 24.21
C ARG A 155 -10.03 -3.50 23.96
N HIS A 156 -8.93 -3.94 24.58
CA HIS A 156 -8.45 -5.31 24.47
C HIS A 156 -9.52 -6.29 24.98
N TRP A 157 -10.06 -6.07 26.17
CA TRP A 157 -11.06 -6.95 26.75
C TRP A 157 -12.40 -6.91 26.00
N THR A 158 -12.80 -5.79 25.40
CA THR A 158 -13.96 -5.77 24.49
C THR A 158 -13.71 -6.55 23.20
N ALA A 159 -12.48 -6.57 22.68
CA ALA A 159 -12.13 -7.41 21.53
C ALA A 159 -12.15 -8.91 21.90
N VAL A 160 -11.66 -9.25 23.09
CA VAL A 160 -11.78 -10.61 23.66
C VAL A 160 -13.26 -11.00 23.82
N ALA A 161 -14.11 -10.09 24.31
CA ALA A 161 -15.55 -10.32 24.40
C ALA A 161 -16.19 -10.58 23.03
N LEU A 162 -15.79 -9.82 21.99
CA LEU A 162 -16.22 -10.03 20.61
C LEU A 162 -15.78 -11.41 20.08
N HIS A 163 -14.50 -11.78 20.27
CA HIS A 163 -13.95 -13.05 19.82
C HIS A 163 -14.66 -14.26 20.44
N HIS A 164 -14.98 -14.19 21.74
CA HIS A 164 -15.69 -15.27 22.45
C HIS A 164 -17.23 -15.15 22.41
N GLY A 165 -17.79 -14.13 21.77
CA GLY A 165 -19.24 -13.88 21.73
C GLY A 165 -19.86 -13.67 23.12
N PHE A 166 -19.17 -12.98 24.02
CA PHE A 166 -19.63 -12.73 25.39
C PHE A 166 -20.66 -11.60 25.44
N THR A 167 -21.95 -11.94 25.36
CA THR A 167 -23.06 -10.98 25.32
C THR A 167 -23.76 -10.78 26.67
N ASP A 168 -23.01 -10.51 27.74
CA ASP A 168 -23.58 -10.19 29.06
C ASP A 168 -24.13 -8.75 29.08
N GLU A 169 -25.43 -8.60 29.34
CA GLU A 169 -26.10 -7.29 29.39
C GLU A 169 -25.46 -6.33 30.40
N ARG A 170 -24.97 -6.83 31.54
CA ARG A 170 -24.32 -5.97 32.56
C ARG A 170 -23.00 -5.42 32.06
N PHE A 171 -22.22 -6.25 31.39
CA PHE A 171 -20.97 -5.83 30.77
C PHE A 171 -21.22 -4.80 29.67
N ILE A 172 -22.11 -5.12 28.74
CA ILE A 172 -22.40 -4.24 27.60
C ILE A 172 -22.94 -2.89 28.07
N SER A 173 -23.91 -2.88 28.98
CA SER A 173 -24.49 -1.65 29.52
C SER A 173 -23.45 -0.79 30.22
N ALA A 174 -22.58 -1.40 31.05
CA ALA A 174 -21.56 -0.66 31.79
C ALA A 174 -20.49 -0.06 30.87
N VAL A 175 -19.99 -0.83 29.91
CA VAL A 175 -18.99 -0.37 28.94
C VAL A 175 -19.55 0.74 28.07
N ARG A 176 -20.80 0.61 27.60
CA ARG A 176 -21.50 1.63 26.82
C ARG A 176 -21.67 2.92 27.62
N GLN A 177 -22.21 2.83 28.83
CA GLN A 177 -22.46 3.99 29.69
C GLN A 177 -21.17 4.73 30.03
N TYR A 178 -20.12 4.00 30.43
CA TYR A 178 -18.83 4.58 30.77
C TYR A 178 -18.19 5.28 29.55
N SER A 179 -18.14 4.60 28.40
CA SER A 179 -17.51 5.13 27.19
C SER A 179 -18.26 6.34 26.62
N LEU A 180 -19.60 6.31 26.60
CA LEU A 180 -20.40 7.49 26.20
C LEU A 180 -20.20 8.68 27.15
N TYR A 181 -19.99 8.43 28.44
CA TYR A 181 -19.69 9.51 29.39
C TYR A 181 -18.31 10.12 29.13
N VAL A 182 -17.29 9.30 28.85
CA VAL A 182 -15.96 9.77 28.44
C VAL A 182 -16.04 10.61 27.16
N VAL A 183 -16.80 10.17 26.15
CA VAL A 183 -17.03 10.95 24.92
C VAL A 183 -17.67 12.32 25.23
N GLY A 184 -18.63 12.35 26.15
CA GLY A 184 -19.25 13.60 26.60
C GLY A 184 -18.25 14.54 27.31
N GLN A 185 -17.36 14.00 28.15
CA GLN A 185 -16.33 14.77 28.84
C GLN A 185 -15.26 15.32 27.88
N SER A 186 -14.89 14.56 26.85
CA SER A 186 -13.87 15.00 25.88
C SER A 186 -14.32 16.16 24.97
N GLN A 187 -15.63 16.40 24.85
CA GLN A 187 -16.16 17.53 24.09
C GLN A 187 -16.04 18.87 24.85
N LYS A 188 -15.75 18.81 26.15
CA LYS A 188 -15.66 20.00 26.99
C LYS A 188 -14.23 20.55 27.02
N LYS A 189 -14.13 21.88 26.97
CA LYS A 189 -12.84 22.58 27.03
C LYS A 189 -12.18 22.35 28.40
N PRO A 190 -10.93 21.85 28.45
CA PRO A 190 -10.24 21.63 29.71
C PRO A 190 -9.76 22.94 30.34
N VAL A 191 -9.56 22.93 31.66
CA VAL A 191 -9.02 24.05 32.42
C VAL A 191 -7.54 24.27 32.08
N GLN A 192 -6.77 23.18 32.02
CA GLN A 192 -5.37 23.24 31.61
C GLN A 192 -5.26 22.83 30.14
N PRO A 193 -4.56 23.60 29.29
CA PRO A 193 -4.47 23.29 27.86
C PRO A 193 -3.68 21.99 27.60
N GLU A 194 -2.80 21.60 28.51
CA GLU A 194 -2.03 20.36 28.47
C GLU A 194 -2.89 19.09 28.56
N ASP A 195 -4.09 19.19 29.16
CA ASP A 195 -5.03 18.07 29.27
C ASP A 195 -5.77 17.79 27.95
N SER A 196 -5.69 18.69 26.96
CA SER A 196 -6.40 18.52 25.68
C SER A 196 -5.92 17.29 24.91
N GLU A 197 -4.63 16.97 24.96
CA GLU A 197 -4.10 15.77 24.28
C GLU A 197 -4.55 14.49 24.99
N SER A 198 -4.58 14.49 26.33
CA SER A 198 -5.12 13.37 27.12
C SER A 198 -6.61 13.14 26.85
N GLN A 199 -7.40 14.22 26.72
CA GLN A 199 -8.82 14.13 26.34
C GLN A 199 -9.00 13.49 24.96
N LYS A 200 -8.21 13.90 23.97
CA LYS A 200 -8.25 13.31 22.61
C LYS A 200 -7.86 11.84 22.63
N ALA A 201 -6.81 11.47 23.36
CA ALA A 201 -6.40 10.07 23.49
C ALA A 201 -7.49 9.20 24.11
N CYS A 202 -8.14 9.67 25.18
CA CYS A 202 -9.26 8.96 25.81
C CYS A 202 -10.50 8.90 24.90
N LEU A 203 -10.74 9.94 24.09
CA LEU A 203 -11.82 9.94 23.10
C LEU A 203 -11.59 8.86 22.03
N VAL A 204 -10.38 8.78 21.46
CA VAL A 204 -10.01 7.75 20.47
C VAL A 204 -10.24 6.36 21.05
N GLU A 205 -9.78 6.11 22.28
CA GLU A 205 -9.94 4.82 22.93
C GLU A 205 -11.43 4.50 23.18
N ALA A 206 -12.21 5.46 23.68
CA ALA A 206 -13.65 5.29 23.88
C ALA A 206 -14.39 5.01 22.57
N LEU A 207 -14.00 5.63 21.46
CA LEU A 207 -14.59 5.36 20.14
C LEU A 207 -14.30 3.94 19.64
N HIS A 208 -13.07 3.45 19.79
CA HIS A 208 -12.72 2.06 19.44
C HIS A 208 -13.43 1.03 20.33
N ILE A 209 -13.59 1.33 21.62
CA ILE A 209 -14.36 0.50 22.55
C ILE A 209 -15.81 0.43 22.11
N LEU A 210 -16.43 1.58 21.79
CA LEU A 210 -17.81 1.65 21.32
C LEU A 210 -18.00 0.96 19.97
N ASP A 211 -17.04 1.10 19.04
CA ASP A 211 -17.05 0.40 17.76
C ASP A 211 -17.07 -1.13 17.94
N THR A 212 -16.14 -1.64 18.76
CA THR A 212 -16.04 -3.07 19.06
C THR A 212 -17.29 -3.58 19.78
N LEU A 213 -17.84 -2.78 20.70
CA LEU A 213 -19.07 -3.10 21.42
C LEU A 213 -20.28 -3.21 20.48
N CYS A 214 -20.39 -2.29 19.51
CA CYS A 214 -21.46 -2.31 18.50
C CYS A 214 -21.33 -3.49 17.53
N LEU A 215 -20.11 -3.98 17.27
CA LEU A 215 -19.89 -5.24 16.54
C LEU A 215 -20.37 -6.46 17.34
N LEU A 216 -20.16 -6.46 18.65
CA LEU A 216 -20.62 -7.52 19.56
C LEU A 216 -22.14 -7.53 19.72
N GLU A 217 -22.76 -6.36 19.87
CA GLU A 217 -24.21 -6.23 20.07
C GLU A 217 -24.83 -5.13 19.18
N LYS A 218 -25.46 -5.54 18.07
CA LYS A 218 -26.00 -4.62 17.05
C LYS A 218 -27.10 -3.67 17.57
N SER A 219 -27.82 -4.04 18.62
CA SER A 219 -28.85 -3.18 19.26
C SER A 219 -28.23 -1.89 19.84
N SER A 220 -26.98 -1.95 20.30
CA SER A 220 -26.26 -0.82 20.88
C SER A 220 -25.95 0.30 19.87
N VAL A 221 -25.97 0.01 18.56
CA VAL A 221 -25.69 0.99 17.50
C VAL A 221 -26.64 2.19 17.57
N GLN A 222 -27.93 1.97 17.82
CA GLN A 222 -28.93 3.05 17.84
C GLN A 222 -28.68 4.06 18.97
N GLU A 223 -28.21 3.58 20.13
CA GLU A 223 -27.91 4.44 21.28
C GLU A 223 -26.61 5.23 21.11
N VAL A 224 -25.63 4.64 20.43
CA VAL A 224 -24.30 5.23 20.22
C VAL A 224 -24.28 6.19 19.03
N ALA A 225 -25.00 5.87 17.95
CA ALA A 225 -24.98 6.61 16.69
C ALA A 225 -25.29 8.10 16.88
N ALA A 226 -26.33 8.45 17.64
CA ALA A 226 -26.70 9.85 17.88
C ALA A 226 -25.60 10.67 18.60
N THR A 227 -24.73 10.03 19.37
CA THR A 227 -23.60 10.69 20.03
C THR A 227 -22.42 10.83 19.07
N VAL A 228 -22.12 9.80 18.28
CA VAL A 228 -21.07 9.84 17.25
C VAL A 228 -21.42 10.87 16.18
N GLN A 229 -22.67 10.94 15.73
CA GLN A 229 -23.14 11.95 14.78
C GLN A 229 -22.93 13.38 15.28
N ARG A 230 -23.34 13.67 16.52
CA ARG A 230 -23.13 15.00 17.11
C ARG A 230 -21.64 15.32 17.21
N LEU A 231 -20.81 14.31 17.46
CA LEU A 231 -19.37 14.48 17.49
C LEU A 231 -18.82 14.81 16.09
N VAL A 232 -19.22 14.08 15.04
CA VAL A 232 -18.85 14.40 13.65
C VAL A 232 -19.28 15.82 13.27
N ASP A 233 -20.50 16.23 13.62
CA ASP A 233 -21.02 17.57 13.29
C ASP A 233 -20.33 18.69 14.07
N ALA A 234 -19.83 18.40 15.28
CA ALA A 234 -19.18 19.37 16.16
C ALA A 234 -17.66 19.51 15.91
N LEU A 235 -17.04 18.53 15.25
CA LEU A 235 -15.59 18.49 15.09
C LEU A 235 -15.15 19.23 13.83
N TYR A 236 -14.67 20.44 14.03
CA TYR A 236 -13.73 21.09 13.12
C TYR A 236 -12.88 22.12 13.89
N PRO A 237 -11.53 22.05 13.90
CA PRO A 237 -10.64 20.99 13.38
C PRO A 237 -10.34 19.91 14.43
N SER A 238 -10.50 18.64 14.07
CA SER A 238 -10.12 17.46 14.88
C SER A 238 -8.68 17.01 14.63
N SER A 239 -8.17 16.13 15.49
CA SER A 239 -6.90 15.42 15.28
C SER A 239 -7.11 14.17 14.43
N ILE A 240 -6.12 13.80 13.61
CA ILE A 240 -6.16 12.63 12.71
C ILE A 240 -6.50 11.32 13.43
N ALA A 241 -6.02 11.15 14.67
CA ALA A 241 -6.34 9.98 15.47
C ALA A 241 -7.85 9.89 15.79
N VAL A 242 -8.51 11.02 16.01
CA VAL A 242 -9.97 11.10 16.22
C VAL A 242 -10.71 10.89 14.91
N ASP A 243 -10.23 11.48 13.81
CA ASP A 243 -10.85 11.33 12.50
C ASP A 243 -10.85 9.88 12.03
N THR A 244 -9.71 9.20 12.16
CA THR A 244 -9.58 7.78 11.80
C THR A 244 -10.44 6.88 12.69
N ALA A 245 -10.53 7.15 14.01
CA ALA A 245 -11.41 6.41 14.90
C ALA A 245 -12.91 6.61 14.57
N LEU A 246 -13.31 7.83 14.21
CA LEU A 246 -14.68 8.12 13.77
C LEU A 246 -15.00 7.48 12.43
N LEU A 247 -14.11 7.61 11.44
CA LEU A 247 -14.25 6.95 10.15
C LEU A 247 -14.32 5.43 10.32
N GLN A 248 -13.52 4.84 11.20
CA GLN A 248 -13.59 3.41 11.51
C GLN A 248 -14.98 3.00 12.01
N PHE A 249 -15.52 3.75 12.97
CA PHE A 249 -16.87 3.51 13.48
C PHE A 249 -17.93 3.62 12.38
N LEU A 250 -17.85 4.67 11.54
CA LEU A 250 -18.79 4.90 10.45
C LEU A 250 -18.67 3.83 9.35
N LEU A 251 -17.47 3.31 9.06
CA LEU A 251 -17.25 2.19 8.14
C LEU A 251 -17.82 0.87 8.67
N HIS A 252 -17.95 0.73 9.98
CA HIS A 252 -18.51 -0.48 10.60
C HIS A 252 -20.03 -0.41 10.72
N HIS A 253 -20.57 0.77 11.03
CA HIS A 253 -21.97 0.93 11.48
C HIS A 253 -22.81 1.91 10.64
N GLY A 254 -22.25 2.54 9.61
CA GLY A 254 -22.84 3.66 8.86
C GLY A 254 -24.07 3.36 7.99
N GLY A 255 -24.77 2.25 8.18
CA GLY A 255 -25.80 1.75 7.26
C GLY A 255 -26.92 2.74 6.89
N VAL A 256 -27.45 3.52 7.83
CA VAL A 256 -28.51 4.53 7.58
C VAL A 256 -27.92 5.92 7.25
N GLU A 257 -26.62 6.08 7.42
CA GLU A 257 -25.94 7.37 7.51
C GLU A 257 -24.76 7.49 6.53
N GLN A 258 -24.78 6.71 5.44
CA GLN A 258 -23.71 6.69 4.44
C GLN A 258 -23.34 8.09 3.93
N GLY A 259 -24.31 9.00 3.77
CA GLY A 259 -24.02 10.38 3.35
C GLY A 259 -23.09 11.15 4.30
N LYS A 260 -23.11 10.86 5.61
CA LYS A 260 -22.16 11.46 6.56
C LYS A 260 -20.77 10.83 6.45
N LEU A 261 -20.71 9.51 6.28
CA LEU A 261 -19.46 8.80 6.01
C LEU A 261 -18.79 9.36 4.75
N ASP A 262 -19.53 9.50 3.65
CA ASP A 262 -19.01 10.01 2.39
C ASP A 262 -18.47 11.45 2.56
N SER A 263 -19.25 12.33 3.19
CA SER A 263 -18.82 13.72 3.45
C SER A 263 -17.56 13.79 4.30
N MET A 264 -17.47 12.98 5.37
CA MET A 264 -16.29 12.95 6.24
C MET A 264 -15.09 12.34 5.51
N MET A 265 -15.29 11.28 4.73
CA MET A 265 -14.24 10.61 3.96
C MET A 265 -13.65 11.54 2.89
N VAL A 266 -14.50 12.24 2.13
CA VAL A 266 -14.10 13.27 1.17
C VAL A 266 -13.29 14.36 1.88
N THR A 267 -13.79 14.90 2.98
CA THR A 267 -13.10 15.95 3.73
C THR A 267 -11.74 15.46 4.24
N PHE A 268 -11.68 14.24 4.78
CA PHE A 268 -10.46 13.62 5.28
C PHE A 268 -9.43 13.43 4.16
N MET A 269 -9.83 12.85 3.04
CA MET A 269 -8.93 12.57 1.92
C MET A 269 -8.47 13.85 1.19
N GLU A 270 -9.34 14.84 1.07
CA GLU A 270 -9.07 16.06 0.30
C GLU A 270 -8.32 17.13 1.09
N HIS A 271 -8.57 17.25 2.40
CA HIS A 271 -8.04 18.33 3.22
C HIS A 271 -7.09 17.85 4.31
N VAL A 272 -7.30 16.66 4.90
CA VAL A 272 -6.48 16.18 6.01
C VAL A 272 -5.25 15.44 5.49
N VAL A 273 -5.43 14.40 4.69
CA VAL A 273 -4.32 13.56 4.16
C VAL A 273 -3.19 14.39 3.50
N PRO A 274 -3.48 15.39 2.64
CA PRO A 274 -2.45 16.14 1.93
C PRO A 274 -1.60 17.04 2.81
N ASP A 275 -2.02 17.38 4.03
CA ASP A 275 -1.25 18.23 4.94
C ASP A 275 -0.43 17.40 5.94
N CYS A 276 -0.77 16.12 6.09
CA CYS A 276 -0.26 15.26 7.15
C CYS A 276 0.96 14.42 6.76
N TYR A 277 1.39 14.47 5.50
CA TYR A 277 2.55 13.70 5.02
C TYR A 277 3.87 14.08 5.72
N LYS A 278 3.96 15.28 6.33
CA LYS A 278 5.20 15.78 6.95
C LYS A 278 5.52 15.13 8.30
N ASN A 279 4.51 14.60 8.98
CA ASN A 279 4.65 14.00 10.30
C ASN A 279 4.52 12.48 10.18
N ASP A 280 5.58 11.77 10.53
CA ASP A 280 5.70 10.32 10.42
C ASP A 280 4.57 9.58 11.15
N ALA A 281 4.18 10.06 12.34
CA ALA A 281 3.14 9.40 13.15
C ALA A 281 1.77 9.50 12.49
N THR A 282 1.45 10.67 11.91
CA THR A 282 0.16 10.89 11.25
C THR A 282 0.10 10.21 9.89
N ALA A 283 1.21 10.23 9.14
CA ALA A 283 1.36 9.48 7.90
C ALA A 283 1.16 7.97 8.12
N LEU A 284 1.71 7.43 9.22
CA LEU A 284 1.54 6.03 9.61
C LEU A 284 0.08 5.71 9.93
N GLN A 285 -0.60 6.55 10.71
CA GLN A 285 -2.02 6.37 11.03
C GLN A 285 -2.89 6.34 9.76
N ILE A 286 -2.64 7.25 8.81
CA ILE A 286 -3.35 7.27 7.52
C ILE A 286 -3.09 5.99 6.73
N ALA A 287 -1.81 5.59 6.60
CA ALA A 287 -1.44 4.41 5.83
C ALA A 287 -2.06 3.12 6.42
N LEU A 288 -2.01 2.95 7.73
CA LEU A 288 -2.62 1.81 8.43
C LEU A 288 -4.14 1.82 8.29
N PHE A 289 -4.79 2.97 8.51
CA PHE A 289 -6.25 3.09 8.36
C PHE A 289 -6.70 2.67 6.95
N VAL A 290 -6.03 3.16 5.90
CA VAL A 290 -6.37 2.79 4.52
C VAL A 290 -6.10 1.30 4.27
N GLN A 291 -4.94 0.78 4.70
CA GLN A 291 -4.56 -0.62 4.52
C GLN A 291 -5.53 -1.59 5.20
N GLU A 292 -5.88 -1.34 6.45
CA GLU A 292 -6.79 -2.19 7.24
C GLU A 292 -8.23 -2.20 6.70
N ASN A 293 -8.63 -1.12 6.01
CA ASN A 293 -9.99 -0.95 5.51
C ASN A 293 -10.13 -1.08 3.98
N LEU A 294 -9.11 -1.55 3.26
CA LEU A 294 -9.11 -1.61 1.79
C LEU A 294 -10.38 -2.22 1.20
N ASN A 295 -10.83 -3.38 1.72
CA ASN A 295 -12.04 -4.04 1.22
C ASN A 295 -13.26 -3.13 1.29
N LYS A 296 -13.49 -2.47 2.43
CA LYS A 296 -14.64 -1.57 2.60
C LYS A 296 -14.49 -0.31 1.75
N LEU A 297 -13.28 0.24 1.68
CA LEU A 297 -13.00 1.43 0.88
C LEU A 297 -13.22 1.18 -0.62
N CYS A 298 -12.90 -0.01 -1.13
CA CYS A 298 -13.10 -0.39 -2.53
C CYS A 298 -14.57 -0.65 -2.88
N TYR A 299 -15.33 -1.31 -1.99
CA TYR A 299 -16.67 -1.81 -2.34
C TYR A 299 -17.83 -1.00 -1.75
N GLU A 300 -17.61 -0.32 -0.62
CA GLU A 300 -18.67 0.37 0.13
C GLU A 300 -18.54 1.90 0.08
N CYS A 301 -17.33 2.44 -0.12
CA CYS A 301 -17.07 3.89 -0.15
C CYS A 301 -16.91 4.45 -1.56
N GLY A 302 -17.57 3.86 -2.56
CA GLY A 302 -17.56 4.33 -3.94
C GLY A 302 -16.16 4.54 -4.51
N ASP A 303 -16.00 5.60 -5.31
CA ASP A 303 -14.75 5.90 -6.04
C ASP A 303 -13.72 6.65 -5.17
N VAL A 304 -13.76 6.58 -3.83
CA VAL A 304 -12.87 7.37 -2.95
C VAL A 304 -11.39 7.10 -3.23
N LEU A 305 -11.00 5.82 -3.32
CA LEU A 305 -9.61 5.46 -3.61
C LEU A 305 -9.20 5.87 -5.03
N GLU A 306 -10.11 5.73 -6.00
CA GLU A 306 -9.92 6.18 -7.39
C GLU A 306 -9.79 7.71 -7.51
N ASN A 307 -10.48 8.45 -6.64
CA ASN A 307 -10.48 9.90 -6.66
C ASN A 307 -9.31 10.50 -5.87
N TYR A 308 -8.83 9.88 -4.81
CA TYR A 308 -7.87 10.51 -3.89
C TYR A 308 -6.49 9.83 -3.83
N PHE A 309 -6.18 8.91 -4.75
CA PHE A 309 -4.84 8.31 -4.84
C PHE A 309 -3.69 9.32 -4.94
N PRO A 310 -3.81 10.53 -5.58
CA PRO A 310 -2.70 11.48 -5.59
C PRO A 310 -2.33 11.98 -4.19
N ALA A 311 -3.32 12.19 -3.31
CA ALA A 311 -3.09 12.54 -1.91
C ALA A 311 -2.36 11.43 -1.16
N LEU A 312 -2.80 10.17 -1.33
CA LEU A 312 -2.15 9.00 -0.73
C LEU A 312 -0.70 8.84 -1.21
N PHE A 313 -0.45 9.04 -2.50
CA PHE A 313 0.90 8.95 -3.05
C PHE A 313 1.85 10.02 -2.51
N LYS A 314 1.37 11.20 -2.06
CA LYS A 314 2.23 12.16 -1.35
C LYS A 314 2.74 11.60 -0.01
N VAL A 315 1.89 10.87 0.71
CA VAL A 315 2.26 10.18 1.97
C VAL A 315 3.37 9.17 1.70
N PHE A 316 3.21 8.33 0.68
CA PHE A 316 4.26 7.41 0.26
C PHE A 316 5.53 8.14 -0.18
N ALA A 317 5.41 9.13 -1.07
CA ALA A 317 6.54 9.79 -1.70
C ALA A 317 7.44 10.51 -0.68
N TRP A 318 6.88 11.00 0.42
CA TRP A 318 7.63 11.65 1.49
C TRP A 318 8.41 10.66 2.39
N HIS A 319 7.86 9.46 2.62
CA HIS A 319 8.47 8.41 3.46
C HIS A 319 8.43 7.01 2.80
N PRO A 320 9.04 6.84 1.62
CA PRO A 320 8.80 5.68 0.76
C PRO A 320 9.36 4.37 1.32
N LYS A 321 10.39 4.44 2.18
CA LYS A 321 10.95 3.26 2.86
C LYS A 321 9.98 2.67 3.89
N HIS A 322 9.28 3.51 4.65
CA HIS A 322 8.41 3.07 5.73
C HIS A 322 7.11 2.47 5.18
N PHE A 323 6.58 3.06 4.11
CA PHE A 323 5.25 2.72 3.59
C PHE A 323 5.26 1.79 2.38
N LEU A 324 6.42 1.26 1.96
CA LEU A 324 6.49 0.36 0.79
C LEU A 324 5.57 -0.85 0.93
N VAL A 325 5.53 -1.49 2.10
CA VAL A 325 4.71 -2.69 2.32
C VAL A 325 3.22 -2.35 2.20
N ALA A 326 2.77 -1.33 2.92
CA ALA A 326 1.38 -0.87 2.85
C ALA A 326 0.98 -0.48 1.42
N PHE A 327 1.84 0.27 0.70
CA PHE A 327 1.51 0.71 -0.66
C PHE A 327 1.58 -0.38 -1.72
N ASN A 328 2.24 -1.52 -1.46
CA ASN A 328 2.08 -2.69 -2.35
C ASN A 328 0.68 -3.28 -2.29
N GLU A 329 -0.06 -3.08 -1.19
CA GLU A 329 -1.46 -3.51 -1.04
C GLU A 329 -2.44 -2.41 -1.46
N ILE A 330 -2.12 -1.15 -1.15
CA ILE A 330 -2.97 0.01 -1.52
C ILE A 330 -2.94 0.28 -3.03
N LEU A 331 -1.79 0.08 -3.69
CA LEU A 331 -1.65 0.40 -5.12
C LEU A 331 -2.63 -0.38 -6.02
N PRO A 332 -2.76 -1.72 -5.90
CA PRO A 332 -3.79 -2.44 -6.65
C PRO A 332 -5.22 -1.94 -6.39
N ALA A 333 -5.51 -1.51 -5.15
CA ALA A 333 -6.83 -1.04 -4.74
C ALA A 333 -7.24 0.31 -5.35
N VAL A 334 -6.28 1.15 -5.75
CA VAL A 334 -6.56 2.44 -6.44
C VAL A 334 -6.62 2.29 -7.97
N MET A 335 -6.26 1.12 -8.50
CA MET A 335 -6.19 0.88 -9.94
C MET A 335 -7.53 0.38 -10.48
N SER A 336 -8.04 1.09 -11.49
CA SER A 336 -9.20 0.70 -12.28
C SER A 336 -8.92 0.95 -13.76
N PRO A 337 -9.77 0.47 -14.70
CA PRO A 337 -9.65 0.83 -16.11
C PRO A 337 -9.66 2.34 -16.37
N LYS A 338 -10.24 3.14 -15.45
CA LYS A 338 -10.31 4.60 -15.54
C LYS A 338 -9.06 5.27 -14.98
N THR A 339 -8.52 4.78 -13.86
CA THR A 339 -7.43 5.46 -13.14
C THR A 339 -6.03 4.97 -13.52
N SER A 340 -5.88 3.76 -14.06
CA SER A 340 -4.57 3.11 -14.22
C SER A 340 -3.57 3.92 -15.05
N VAL A 341 -4.03 4.66 -16.07
CA VAL A 341 -3.17 5.55 -16.87
C VAL A 341 -2.67 6.73 -16.05
N GLU A 342 -3.55 7.39 -15.30
CA GLU A 342 -3.16 8.50 -14.44
C GLU A 342 -2.28 8.04 -13.26
N VAL A 343 -2.57 6.87 -12.68
CA VAL A 343 -1.75 6.21 -11.66
C VAL A 343 -0.34 5.97 -12.20
N PHE A 344 -0.19 5.47 -13.43
CA PHE A 344 1.11 5.31 -14.06
C PHE A 344 1.89 6.63 -14.13
N TYR A 345 1.25 7.70 -14.62
CA TYR A 345 1.90 9.01 -14.67
C TYR A 345 2.33 9.50 -13.29
N CYS A 346 1.44 9.42 -12.29
CA CYS A 346 1.74 9.80 -10.92
C CYS A 346 2.92 9.01 -10.35
N LEU A 347 2.97 7.68 -10.57
CA LEU A 347 4.10 6.85 -10.15
C LEU A 347 5.42 7.31 -10.77
N VAL A 348 5.45 7.50 -12.10
CA VAL A 348 6.69 7.94 -12.77
C VAL A 348 7.14 9.33 -12.28
N ASP A 349 6.19 10.19 -11.91
CA ASP A 349 6.43 11.56 -11.44
C ASP A 349 6.59 11.74 -9.93
N LEU A 350 6.50 10.69 -9.09
CA LEU A 350 6.67 10.88 -7.64
C LEU A 350 7.96 11.62 -7.24
N PRO A 351 9.12 11.42 -7.89
CA PRO A 351 10.30 12.24 -7.60
C PRO A 351 10.08 13.74 -7.87
N CYS A 352 9.30 14.09 -8.90
CA CYS A 352 8.90 15.46 -9.22
C CYS A 352 7.90 15.99 -8.18
N VAL A 353 6.95 15.17 -7.74
CA VAL A 353 6.00 15.50 -6.65
C VAL A 353 6.77 15.89 -5.38
N VAL A 354 7.76 15.09 -4.96
CA VAL A 354 8.61 15.40 -3.80
C VAL A 354 9.38 16.70 -3.97
N ALA A 355 10.00 16.92 -5.13
CA ALA A 355 10.71 18.16 -5.41
C ALA A 355 9.77 19.39 -5.35
N THR A 356 8.57 19.24 -5.88
CA THR A 356 7.54 20.29 -5.88
C THR A 356 7.02 20.57 -4.47
N MET A 357 6.82 19.53 -3.64
CA MET A 357 6.43 19.65 -2.23
C MET A 357 7.49 20.40 -1.41
N LEU A 358 8.79 20.16 -1.66
CA LEU A 358 9.88 20.89 -1.00
C LEU A 358 9.83 22.39 -1.31
N VAL A 359 9.61 22.73 -2.58
CA VAL A 359 9.47 24.13 -3.02
C VAL A 359 8.23 24.78 -2.39
N ASP A 360 7.07 24.12 -2.48
CA ASP A 360 5.80 24.65 -2.00
C ASP A 360 5.80 24.88 -0.48
N SER A 361 6.41 23.94 0.26
CA SER A 361 6.60 24.07 1.71
C SER A 361 7.68 25.06 2.14
N LYS A 362 8.37 25.70 1.18
CA LYS A 362 9.50 26.63 1.43
C LYS A 362 10.57 25.99 2.33
N ASP A 363 10.89 24.72 2.08
CA ASP A 363 11.87 23.99 2.87
C ASP A 363 13.25 24.67 2.77
N PRO A 364 13.94 24.93 3.90
CA PRO A 364 15.22 25.64 3.91
C PRO A 364 16.35 24.91 3.17
N SER A 365 16.19 23.62 2.87
CA SER A 365 17.14 22.85 2.07
C SER A 365 17.06 23.13 0.57
N VAL A 366 16.02 23.84 0.11
CA VAL A 366 15.84 24.17 -1.31
C VAL A 366 16.83 25.28 -1.71
N PRO A 367 17.66 25.07 -2.75
CA PRO A 367 18.58 26.11 -3.22
C PRO A 367 17.86 27.36 -3.73
N GLU A 368 18.36 28.55 -3.38
CA GLU A 368 17.80 29.84 -3.86
C GLU A 368 17.72 29.93 -5.39
N SER A 369 18.62 29.24 -6.09
CA SER A 369 18.59 29.15 -7.56
C SER A 369 17.28 28.59 -8.12
N VAL A 370 16.64 27.65 -7.42
CA VAL A 370 15.35 27.07 -7.83
C VAL A 370 14.24 28.12 -7.68
N HIS A 371 14.22 28.85 -6.56
CA HIS A 371 13.25 29.93 -6.34
C HIS A 371 13.42 31.07 -7.35
N SER A 372 14.65 31.42 -7.71
CA SER A 372 14.95 32.49 -8.68
C SER A 372 14.52 32.16 -10.11
N LYS A 373 14.60 30.88 -10.52
CA LYS A 373 14.16 30.39 -11.84
C LYS A 373 12.65 30.18 -11.93
N MET A 374 11.96 30.12 -10.80
CA MET A 374 10.53 29.91 -10.72
C MET A 374 9.75 31.13 -11.24
N VAL A 375 9.17 31.01 -12.43
CA VAL A 375 8.25 32.03 -12.97
C VAL A 375 6.81 31.66 -12.60
N PRO A 376 6.08 32.46 -11.78
CA PRO A 376 4.76 32.08 -11.27
C PRO A 376 3.74 31.74 -12.36
N PHE A 377 3.58 32.60 -13.38
CA PHE A 377 2.59 32.38 -14.44
C PHE A 377 2.88 31.16 -15.32
N THR A 378 4.15 30.75 -15.41
CA THR A 378 4.58 29.63 -16.24
C THR A 378 4.53 28.30 -15.48
N HIS A 379 4.98 28.30 -14.22
CA HIS A 379 5.21 27.07 -13.46
C HIS A 379 4.10 26.76 -12.46
N ALA A 380 3.40 27.77 -11.92
CA ALA A 380 2.37 27.54 -10.91
C ALA A 380 1.22 26.65 -11.37
N PRO A 381 0.73 26.71 -12.64
CA PRO A 381 -0.30 25.77 -13.12
C PRO A 381 0.17 24.32 -13.06
N MET A 382 1.40 24.05 -13.51
CA MET A 382 1.96 22.69 -13.49
C MET A 382 2.26 22.23 -12.05
N MET A 383 2.77 23.10 -11.19
CA MET A 383 2.94 22.76 -9.77
C MET A 383 1.61 22.41 -9.11
N LYS A 384 0.54 23.17 -9.37
CA LYS A 384 -0.81 22.85 -8.87
C LYS A 384 -1.32 21.52 -9.40
N PHE A 385 -1.07 21.21 -10.67
CA PHE A 385 -1.42 19.93 -11.26
C PHE A 385 -0.65 18.77 -10.60
N VAL A 386 0.66 18.89 -10.42
CA VAL A 386 1.52 17.89 -9.76
C VAL A 386 1.13 17.71 -8.29
N LEU A 387 0.75 18.79 -7.59
CA LEU A 387 0.32 18.78 -6.20
C LEU A 387 -1.20 18.64 -6.01
N ARG A 388 -1.95 18.18 -7.02
CA ARG A 388 -3.39 17.94 -6.87
C ARG A 388 -3.67 16.89 -5.79
N ASN A 389 -4.84 16.98 -5.16
CA ASN A 389 -5.30 16.00 -4.18
C ASN A 389 -6.22 14.95 -4.81
N THR A 390 -6.83 15.30 -5.95
CA THR A 390 -7.80 14.48 -6.66
C THR A 390 -7.29 14.01 -8.01
N GLY A 391 -7.67 12.78 -8.39
CA GLY A 391 -7.53 12.23 -9.73
C GLY A 391 -8.65 12.67 -10.66
N GLY A 392 -8.67 12.14 -11.88
CA GLY A 392 -9.70 12.42 -12.89
C GLY A 392 -9.49 13.72 -13.67
N ILE A 393 -8.35 14.39 -13.51
CA ILE A 393 -8.03 15.65 -14.22
C ILE A 393 -7.40 15.38 -15.60
N GLY A 394 -7.01 14.13 -15.89
CA GLY A 394 -6.47 13.68 -17.17
C GLY A 394 -4.97 13.95 -17.35
N ASP A 395 -4.49 13.75 -18.58
CA ASP A 395 -3.06 13.61 -18.92
C ASP A 395 -2.39 14.93 -19.35
N THR A 396 -2.54 16.01 -18.58
CA THR A 396 -1.95 17.30 -19.01
C THR A 396 -0.45 17.36 -18.73
N PHE A 397 0.38 16.97 -19.71
CA PHE A 397 1.86 17.10 -19.67
C PHE A 397 2.41 18.40 -20.26
N ALA A 398 1.54 19.28 -20.75
CA ALA A 398 1.93 20.56 -21.35
C ALA A 398 2.67 21.45 -20.32
N GLY A 399 3.99 21.55 -20.44
CA GLY A 399 4.85 22.35 -19.56
C GLY A 399 5.68 21.57 -18.55
N ALA A 400 5.60 20.23 -18.53
CA ALA A 400 6.35 19.40 -17.58
C ALA A 400 7.87 19.57 -17.75
N ALA A 401 8.36 19.60 -19.01
CA ALA A 401 9.76 19.85 -19.31
C ALA A 401 10.27 21.19 -18.74
N SER A 402 9.43 22.24 -18.79
CA SER A 402 9.76 23.56 -18.21
C SER A 402 9.86 23.47 -16.70
N LEU A 403 8.92 22.79 -16.05
CA LEU A 403 8.96 22.59 -14.60
C LEU A 403 10.19 21.78 -14.17
N TYR A 404 10.50 20.69 -14.88
CA TYR A 404 11.67 19.86 -14.60
C TYR A 404 12.97 20.66 -14.66
N ALA A 405 13.13 21.52 -15.67
CA ALA A 405 14.32 22.36 -15.81
C ALA A 405 14.50 23.36 -14.64
N VAL A 406 13.42 23.83 -14.03
CA VAL A 406 13.48 24.67 -12.82
C VAL A 406 13.86 23.83 -11.60
N LEU A 407 13.33 22.61 -11.50
CA LEU A 407 13.56 21.71 -10.36
C LEU A 407 14.91 20.98 -10.40
N ASP A 408 15.68 21.05 -11.49
CA ASP A 408 16.97 20.35 -11.66
C ASP A 408 17.96 20.53 -10.49
N GLY A 409 17.90 21.67 -9.80
CA GLY A 409 18.71 21.92 -8.60
C GLY A 409 18.43 20.98 -7.42
N LEU A 410 17.33 20.21 -7.46
CA LEU A 410 16.89 19.28 -6.42
C LEU A 410 17.13 17.81 -6.78
N LEU A 411 17.74 17.50 -7.93
CA LEU A 411 17.96 16.11 -8.37
C LEU A 411 18.81 15.29 -7.38
N SER A 412 19.75 15.94 -6.70
CA SER A 412 20.62 15.32 -5.69
C SER A 412 20.04 15.39 -4.27
N HIS A 413 18.86 15.98 -4.08
CA HIS A 413 18.26 16.13 -2.76
C HIS A 413 17.93 14.74 -2.17
N PRO A 414 18.27 14.45 -0.89
CA PRO A 414 18.12 13.11 -0.32
C PRO A 414 16.71 12.54 -0.42
N ARG A 415 15.67 13.36 -0.22
CA ARG A 415 14.26 12.91 -0.34
C ARG A 415 13.90 12.53 -1.78
N VAL A 416 14.36 13.30 -2.77
CA VAL A 416 14.09 13.04 -4.20
C VAL A 416 14.77 11.73 -4.60
N MET A 417 16.05 11.57 -4.25
CA MET A 417 16.82 10.35 -4.49
C MET A 417 16.22 9.13 -3.79
N LEU A 418 15.74 9.27 -2.56
CA LEU A 418 15.08 8.20 -1.84
C LEU A 418 13.78 7.78 -2.55
N CYS A 419 12.92 8.73 -2.89
CA CYS A 419 11.69 8.46 -3.63
C CYS A 419 11.97 7.75 -4.98
N SER A 420 12.93 8.26 -5.76
CA SER A 420 13.35 7.65 -7.03
C SER A 420 13.76 6.18 -6.92
N ASN A 421 14.39 5.78 -5.82
CA ASN A 421 14.80 4.38 -5.64
C ASN A 421 13.64 3.44 -5.31
N TYR A 422 12.69 3.88 -4.50
CA TYR A 422 11.60 3.04 -4.00
C TYR A 422 10.41 3.00 -4.97
N VAL A 423 10.18 4.06 -5.74
CA VAL A 423 9.06 4.10 -6.70
C VAL A 423 9.17 3.03 -7.79
N LEU A 424 10.38 2.61 -8.16
CA LEU A 424 10.60 1.51 -9.11
C LEU A 424 10.05 0.17 -8.61
N ARG A 425 10.00 -0.04 -7.28
CA ARG A 425 9.38 -1.23 -6.68
C ARG A 425 7.86 -1.16 -6.78
N LEU A 426 7.27 0.00 -6.52
CA LEU A 426 5.83 0.21 -6.75
C LEU A 426 5.48 0.07 -8.23
N LEU A 427 6.32 0.55 -9.14
CA LEU A 427 6.10 0.40 -10.58
C LEU A 427 6.13 -1.07 -11.01
N THR A 428 6.95 -1.89 -10.35
CA THR A 428 6.93 -3.35 -10.56
C THR A 428 5.59 -3.96 -10.11
N CYS A 429 5.07 -3.54 -8.95
CA CYS A 429 3.75 -3.94 -8.46
C CYS A 429 2.60 -3.46 -9.38
N PHE A 430 2.70 -2.24 -9.90
CA PHE A 430 1.77 -1.70 -10.90
C PHE A 430 1.73 -2.61 -12.13
N PHE A 431 2.89 -2.92 -12.71
CA PHE A 431 2.94 -3.76 -13.91
C PHE A 431 2.50 -5.20 -13.67
N SER A 432 2.82 -5.81 -12.52
CA SER A 432 2.29 -7.13 -12.20
C SER A 432 0.77 -7.12 -12.11
N THR A 433 0.19 -6.09 -11.51
CA THR A 433 -1.26 -5.92 -11.39
C THR A 433 -1.91 -5.73 -12.77
N VAL A 434 -1.32 -4.91 -13.64
CA VAL A 434 -1.80 -4.74 -15.04
C VAL A 434 -1.77 -6.07 -15.79
N LEU A 435 -0.69 -6.85 -15.72
CA LEU A 435 -0.58 -8.12 -16.43
C LEU A 435 -1.59 -9.18 -15.93
N GLU A 436 -2.02 -9.06 -14.68
CA GLU A 436 -2.95 -9.99 -14.05
C GLU A 436 -4.41 -9.63 -14.36
N TYR A 437 -4.78 -8.35 -14.26
CA TYR A 437 -6.18 -7.91 -14.25
C TYR A 437 -6.62 -7.03 -15.43
N ALA A 438 -5.69 -6.49 -16.24
CA ALA A 438 -6.06 -5.62 -17.35
C ALA A 438 -6.63 -6.40 -18.54
N ASP A 439 -7.31 -5.68 -19.43
CA ASP A 439 -7.69 -6.12 -20.77
C ASP A 439 -6.80 -5.48 -21.84
N ALA A 440 -6.97 -5.91 -23.09
CA ALA A 440 -6.21 -5.40 -24.23
C ALA A 440 -6.45 -3.90 -24.49
N GLU A 441 -7.63 -3.36 -24.16
CA GLU A 441 -7.95 -1.95 -24.33
C GLU A 441 -7.15 -1.09 -23.35
N LEU A 442 -7.14 -1.46 -22.06
CA LEU A 442 -6.35 -0.78 -21.05
C LEU A 442 -4.84 -0.92 -21.34
N ALA A 443 -4.38 -2.10 -21.76
CA ALA A 443 -2.99 -2.31 -22.16
C ALA A 443 -2.58 -1.37 -23.32
N SER A 444 -3.47 -1.18 -24.30
CA SER A 444 -3.27 -0.26 -25.42
C SER A 444 -3.21 1.19 -24.94
N ARG A 445 -4.16 1.62 -24.10
CA ARG A 445 -4.16 2.98 -23.53
C ARG A 445 -2.93 3.25 -22.65
N LEU A 446 -2.38 2.25 -21.98
CA LEU A 446 -1.20 2.38 -21.12
C LEU A 446 0.12 2.44 -21.91
N LEU A 447 0.21 1.76 -23.06
CA LEU A 447 1.43 1.75 -23.86
C LEU A 447 1.79 3.15 -24.38
N LEU A 448 0.81 3.99 -24.72
CA LEU A 448 1.03 5.36 -25.20
C LEU A 448 1.75 6.25 -24.16
N PRO A 449 1.28 6.36 -22.89
CA PRO A 449 2.02 6.96 -21.79
C PRO A 449 3.42 6.40 -21.62
N ILE A 450 3.61 5.08 -21.74
CA ILE A 450 4.94 4.47 -21.61
C ILE A 450 5.88 5.03 -22.68
N LEU A 451 5.43 5.14 -23.93
CA LEU A 451 6.23 5.70 -25.03
C LEU A 451 6.63 7.16 -24.76
N GLU A 452 5.70 7.99 -24.29
CA GLU A 452 5.95 9.40 -23.96
C GLU A 452 7.03 9.54 -22.87
N ARG A 453 6.91 8.75 -21.80
CA ARG A 453 7.74 8.85 -20.59
C ARG A 453 9.15 8.29 -20.73
N LEU A 454 9.47 7.58 -21.82
CA LEU A 454 10.84 7.17 -22.15
C LEU A 454 11.77 8.38 -22.38
N SER A 455 11.21 9.44 -22.98
CA SER A 455 11.94 10.67 -23.34
C SER A 455 11.84 11.74 -22.25
N LEU A 456 10.69 11.83 -21.58
CA LEU A 456 10.37 12.88 -20.63
C LEU A 456 10.15 12.30 -19.23
N SER A 457 11.17 12.41 -18.37
CA SER A 457 11.11 12.01 -16.95
C SER A 457 12.01 12.87 -16.06
N TYR A 458 11.59 13.06 -14.81
CA TYR A 458 12.32 13.81 -13.79
C TYR A 458 13.01 12.86 -12.79
N GLY A 459 14.25 13.19 -12.42
CA GLY A 459 15.07 12.39 -11.49
C GLY A 459 16.52 12.28 -11.94
N SER A 460 17.35 11.61 -11.13
CA SER A 460 18.77 11.42 -11.43
C SER A 460 18.98 10.59 -12.70
N VAL A 461 20.20 10.66 -13.27
CA VAL A 461 20.56 9.87 -14.47
C VAL A 461 20.34 8.37 -14.21
N GLU A 462 20.77 7.89 -13.05
CA GLU A 462 20.59 6.50 -12.63
C GLU A 462 19.11 6.10 -12.53
N TYR A 463 18.26 6.99 -12.00
CA TYR A 463 16.82 6.75 -11.96
C TYR A 463 16.24 6.62 -13.36
N LYS A 464 16.57 7.55 -14.27
CA LYS A 464 16.06 7.53 -15.65
C LYS A 464 16.49 6.26 -16.39
N GLU A 465 17.72 5.79 -16.19
CA GLU A 465 18.20 4.52 -16.77
C GLU A 465 17.42 3.32 -16.22
N LYS A 466 17.24 3.23 -14.90
CA LYS A 466 16.46 2.15 -14.28
C LYS A 466 14.98 2.19 -14.66
N LEU A 467 14.40 3.37 -14.78
CA LEU A 467 13.03 3.56 -15.27
C LEU A 467 12.90 3.05 -16.70
N ARG A 468 13.75 3.50 -17.62
CA ARG A 468 13.72 3.02 -19.02
C ARG A 468 13.88 1.51 -19.13
N LYS A 469 14.73 0.92 -18.28
CA LYS A 469 14.87 -0.53 -18.20
C LYS A 469 13.57 -1.21 -17.72
N ALA A 470 12.96 -0.72 -16.64
CA ALA A 470 11.68 -1.25 -16.16
C ALA A 470 10.57 -1.14 -17.22
N LEU A 471 10.52 -0.02 -17.95
CA LEU A 471 9.61 0.18 -19.08
C LEU A 471 9.92 -0.74 -20.26
N ALA A 472 11.19 -1.08 -20.51
CA ALA A 472 11.57 -2.03 -21.55
C ALA A 472 11.22 -3.48 -21.17
N ASP A 473 11.43 -3.85 -19.90
CA ASP A 473 11.21 -5.21 -19.38
C ASP A 473 9.73 -5.61 -19.38
N ILE A 474 8.80 -4.65 -19.30
CA ILE A 474 7.35 -4.92 -19.38
C ILE A 474 6.85 -5.17 -20.81
N VAL A 475 7.56 -4.72 -21.86
CA VAL A 475 7.10 -4.85 -23.25
C VAL A 475 6.86 -6.32 -23.66
N PRO A 476 7.82 -7.27 -23.49
CA PRO A 476 7.59 -8.65 -23.88
C PRO A 476 6.41 -9.33 -23.17
N PRO A 477 6.26 -9.29 -21.83
CA PRO A 477 5.11 -9.91 -21.16
C PRO A 477 3.79 -9.20 -21.47
N LEU A 478 3.78 -7.88 -21.70
CA LEU A 478 2.57 -7.14 -22.08
C LEU A 478 2.02 -7.62 -23.42
N PHE A 479 2.86 -7.67 -24.46
CA PHE A 479 2.44 -8.13 -25.78
C PHE A 479 2.12 -9.62 -25.81
N LYS A 480 2.81 -10.44 -25.01
CA LYS A 480 2.48 -11.85 -24.85
C LYS A 480 1.10 -12.06 -24.22
N LYS A 481 0.73 -11.23 -23.25
CA LYS A 481 -0.56 -11.29 -22.57
C LYS A 481 -1.68 -10.69 -23.42
N PHE A 482 -1.38 -9.64 -24.18
CA PHE A 482 -2.34 -8.85 -24.96
C PHE A 482 -1.84 -8.65 -26.40
N PRO A 483 -1.82 -9.71 -27.25
CA PRO A 483 -1.32 -9.62 -28.62
C PRO A 483 -2.12 -8.62 -29.49
N GLU A 484 -3.38 -8.36 -29.15
CA GLU A 484 -4.28 -7.40 -29.81
C GLU A 484 -3.70 -5.97 -29.87
N VAL A 485 -2.89 -5.59 -28.88
CA VAL A 485 -2.23 -4.27 -28.81
C VAL A 485 -1.45 -3.97 -30.09
N THR A 486 -0.88 -5.01 -30.72
CA THR A 486 -0.13 -4.90 -31.97
C THR A 486 -0.98 -4.34 -33.12
N PHE A 487 -2.28 -4.60 -33.14
CA PHE A 487 -3.15 -4.10 -34.21
C PHE A 487 -3.96 -2.88 -33.77
N LEU A 488 -4.32 -2.78 -32.49
CA LEU A 488 -5.03 -1.63 -31.93
C LEU A 488 -4.22 -0.32 -32.01
N LEU A 489 -2.88 -0.41 -31.91
CA LEU A 489 -1.99 0.75 -31.93
C LEU A 489 -1.10 0.80 -33.18
N THR A 490 -1.58 0.31 -34.32
CA THR A 490 -0.75 0.18 -35.53
C THR A 490 -0.08 1.51 -35.91
N ASN A 491 -0.86 2.59 -35.97
CA ASN A 491 -0.37 3.91 -36.39
C ASN A 491 0.67 4.46 -35.42
N GLU A 492 0.41 4.36 -34.12
CA GLU A 492 1.24 4.90 -33.06
C GLU A 492 2.56 4.13 -32.94
N LEU A 493 2.53 2.80 -33.12
CA LEU A 493 3.72 1.98 -33.12
C LEU A 493 4.56 2.18 -34.38
N VAL A 494 3.93 2.30 -35.55
CA VAL A 494 4.59 2.66 -36.82
C VAL A 494 5.26 4.03 -36.70
N ASP A 495 4.54 5.03 -36.20
CA ASP A 495 5.08 6.37 -35.99
C ASP A 495 6.29 6.35 -35.04
N TYR A 496 6.16 5.68 -33.89
CA TYR A 496 7.26 5.58 -32.93
C TYR A 496 8.50 4.88 -33.51
N LEU A 497 8.32 3.78 -34.25
CA LEU A 497 9.40 3.00 -34.85
C LEU A 497 10.08 3.74 -36.01
N SER A 498 9.39 4.65 -36.69
CA SER A 498 9.93 5.43 -37.81
C SER A 498 11.00 6.46 -37.39
N HIS A 499 10.99 6.90 -36.12
CA HIS A 499 11.86 7.96 -35.63
C HIS A 499 13.13 7.41 -34.96
N THR A 500 14.30 7.68 -35.52
CA THR A 500 15.57 7.17 -34.97
C THR A 500 16.05 7.83 -33.68
N VAL A 501 15.46 8.97 -33.31
CA VAL A 501 15.63 9.58 -32.00
C VAL A 501 15.16 8.63 -30.90
N ASN A 502 14.05 7.91 -31.11
CA ASN A 502 13.48 6.97 -30.15
C ASN A 502 14.41 5.79 -29.89
N ARG A 503 15.00 5.24 -30.96
CA ARG A 503 16.02 4.18 -30.90
C ARG A 503 17.20 4.59 -30.02
N ASN A 504 17.67 5.83 -30.16
CA ASN A 504 18.83 6.32 -29.41
C ASN A 504 18.47 6.66 -27.96
N ALA A 505 17.24 7.14 -27.71
CA ALA A 505 16.75 7.49 -26.38
C ALA A 505 16.49 6.26 -25.49
N ALA A 506 15.93 5.19 -26.06
CA ALA A 506 15.57 3.98 -25.32
C ALA A 506 15.84 2.70 -26.15
N PRO A 507 17.11 2.30 -26.33
CA PRO A 507 17.49 1.24 -27.27
C PRO A 507 16.96 -0.15 -26.88
N GLU A 508 16.90 -0.47 -25.58
CA GLU A 508 16.35 -1.75 -25.11
C GLU A 508 14.84 -1.83 -25.35
N PHE A 509 14.11 -0.77 -25.01
CA PHE A 509 12.68 -0.65 -25.28
C PHE A 509 12.39 -0.80 -26.78
N PHE A 510 13.10 -0.05 -27.61
CA PHE A 510 12.96 -0.09 -29.07
C PHE A 510 13.21 -1.51 -29.61
N THR A 511 14.26 -2.19 -29.14
CA THR A 511 14.57 -3.57 -29.54
C THR A 511 13.47 -4.54 -29.12
N ASN A 512 12.95 -4.41 -27.89
CA ASN A 512 11.86 -5.25 -27.39
C ASN A 512 10.57 -5.03 -28.17
N LEU A 513 10.28 -3.79 -28.58
CA LEU A 513 9.12 -3.46 -29.40
C LEU A 513 9.24 -4.05 -30.81
N VAL A 514 10.40 -3.93 -31.47
CA VAL A 514 10.66 -4.58 -32.78
C VAL A 514 10.49 -6.10 -32.69
N TRP A 515 10.98 -6.70 -31.60
CA TRP A 515 10.77 -8.13 -31.34
C TRP A 515 9.29 -8.45 -31.17
N ALA A 516 8.56 -7.67 -30.37
CA ALA A 516 7.15 -7.88 -30.09
C ALA A 516 6.28 -7.77 -31.35
N VAL A 517 6.50 -6.75 -32.19
CA VAL A 517 5.83 -6.62 -33.50
C VAL A 517 6.12 -7.85 -34.37
N GLY A 518 7.39 -8.26 -34.46
CA GLY A 518 7.77 -9.46 -35.21
C GLY A 518 7.12 -10.75 -34.71
N GLU A 519 6.90 -10.88 -33.41
CA GLU A 519 6.27 -12.05 -32.80
C GLU A 519 4.74 -12.01 -32.96
N PHE A 520 4.09 -10.94 -32.53
CA PHE A 520 2.64 -10.90 -32.30
C PHE A 520 1.83 -10.26 -33.43
N ALA A 521 2.45 -9.63 -34.43
CA ALA A 521 1.75 -9.22 -35.66
C ALA A 521 1.47 -10.46 -36.54
N SER A 522 0.67 -11.39 -36.03
CA SER A 522 0.39 -12.69 -36.62
C SER A 522 -1.11 -12.96 -36.64
N PRO A 523 -1.66 -13.53 -37.73
CA PRO A 523 -3.03 -14.04 -37.75
C PRO A 523 -3.32 -15.16 -36.75
N SER A 524 -2.28 -15.87 -36.28
CA SER A 524 -2.42 -16.95 -35.29
C SER A 524 -2.66 -16.44 -33.86
N GLU A 525 -2.22 -15.22 -33.55
CA GLU A 525 -2.24 -14.69 -32.19
C GLU A 525 -3.50 -13.88 -31.90
N THR A 526 -4.09 -13.24 -32.91
CA THR A 526 -5.26 -12.38 -32.73
C THR A 526 -6.13 -12.33 -33.98
N PRO A 527 -7.47 -12.35 -33.82
CA PRO A 527 -8.39 -12.21 -34.93
C PRO A 527 -8.39 -10.80 -35.56
N LEU A 528 -7.79 -9.80 -34.88
CA LEU A 528 -7.68 -8.43 -35.36
C LEU A 528 -6.60 -8.26 -36.45
N SER A 529 -5.96 -9.34 -36.89
CA SER A 529 -4.86 -9.27 -37.83
C SER A 529 -5.27 -8.62 -39.15
N SER A 530 -4.55 -7.58 -39.55
CA SER A 530 -4.73 -6.90 -40.82
C SER A 530 -3.48 -7.07 -41.69
N PRO A 531 -3.60 -7.60 -42.93
CA PRO A 531 -2.48 -7.66 -43.86
C PRO A 531 -1.88 -6.29 -44.18
N ALA A 532 -2.69 -5.22 -44.16
CA ALA A 532 -2.23 -3.85 -44.35
C ALA A 532 -1.30 -3.41 -43.21
N ALA A 533 -1.69 -3.68 -41.96
CA ALA A 533 -0.86 -3.38 -40.80
C ALA A 533 0.48 -4.15 -40.83
N ILE A 534 0.47 -5.42 -41.27
CA ILE A 534 1.70 -6.22 -41.43
C ILE A 534 2.64 -5.57 -42.47
N ALA A 535 2.09 -5.06 -43.58
CA ALA A 535 2.87 -4.36 -44.59
C ALA A 535 3.47 -3.05 -44.06
N GLU A 536 2.67 -2.24 -43.34
CA GLU A 536 3.15 -0.99 -42.73
C GLU A 536 4.28 -1.24 -41.72
N TYR A 537 4.14 -2.24 -40.85
CA TYR A 537 5.20 -2.64 -39.94
C TYR A 537 6.46 -3.06 -40.70
N PHE A 538 6.31 -3.87 -41.75
CA PHE A 538 7.46 -4.32 -42.53
C PHE A 538 8.19 -3.13 -43.18
N GLU A 539 7.46 -2.17 -43.74
CA GLU A 539 8.02 -0.98 -44.38
C GLU A 539 8.85 -0.14 -43.41
N VAL A 540 8.33 0.11 -42.20
CA VAL A 540 9.06 0.86 -41.18
C VAL A 540 10.30 0.11 -40.72
N LEU A 541 10.17 -1.19 -40.43
CA LEU A 541 11.32 -2.00 -39.99
C LEU A 541 12.40 -2.11 -41.08
N GLU A 542 12.00 -2.17 -42.36
CA GLU A 542 12.91 -2.15 -43.49
C GLU A 542 13.69 -0.84 -43.57
N CYS A 543 13.00 0.31 -43.43
CA CYS A 543 13.64 1.63 -43.37
C CYS A 543 14.68 1.70 -42.25
N VAL A 544 14.32 1.27 -41.03
CA VAL A 544 15.22 1.26 -39.88
C VAL A 544 16.42 0.34 -40.10
N ALA A 545 16.21 -0.83 -40.69
CA ALA A 545 17.28 -1.77 -41.03
C ALA A 545 18.26 -1.16 -42.03
N PHE A 546 17.78 -0.51 -43.09
CA PHE A 546 18.66 0.13 -44.07
C PHE A 546 19.40 1.35 -43.53
N GLU A 547 18.79 2.13 -42.64
CA GLU A 547 19.47 3.25 -41.98
C GLU A 547 20.62 2.77 -41.07
N LEU A 548 20.40 1.67 -40.33
CA LEU A 548 21.45 1.01 -39.56
C LEU A 548 22.58 0.52 -40.45
N LEU A 549 22.26 -0.16 -41.56
CA LEU A 549 23.22 -0.66 -42.54
C LEU A 549 24.00 0.45 -43.23
N GLY A 550 23.38 1.61 -43.47
CA GLY A 550 24.04 2.81 -44.00
C GLY A 550 25.08 3.41 -43.05
N SER A 551 24.97 3.13 -41.75
CA SER A 551 25.88 3.59 -40.70
C SER A 551 26.91 2.50 -40.33
N ALA A 552 27.65 1.98 -41.31
CA ALA A 552 28.51 0.80 -41.17
C ALA A 552 29.57 0.87 -40.03
N SER A 553 29.98 2.06 -39.60
CA SER A 553 30.89 2.25 -38.45
C SER A 553 30.22 1.93 -37.10
N VAL A 554 28.90 2.08 -36.99
CA VAL A 554 28.10 1.90 -35.77
C VAL A 554 27.81 0.42 -35.51
N ILE A 555 27.78 -0.42 -36.56
CA ILE A 555 27.50 -1.86 -36.46
C ILE A 555 28.62 -2.65 -35.76
N GLN A 556 29.77 -2.02 -35.54
CA GLN A 556 30.86 -2.61 -34.74
C GLN A 556 30.52 -2.74 -33.25
N GLN A 557 29.51 -1.99 -32.76
CA GLN A 557 29.06 -2.03 -31.38
C GLN A 557 28.05 -3.16 -31.14
N PRO A 558 28.06 -3.82 -29.96
CA PRO A 558 27.24 -5.00 -29.69
C PRO A 558 25.73 -4.73 -29.72
N GLN A 559 25.30 -3.53 -29.33
CA GLN A 559 23.88 -3.17 -29.22
C GLN A 559 23.22 -2.95 -30.59
N PRO A 560 23.81 -2.17 -31.53
CA PRO A 560 23.36 -2.12 -32.93
C PRO A 560 23.34 -3.47 -33.63
N THR A 561 24.34 -4.34 -33.42
CA THR A 561 24.34 -5.69 -34.01
C THR A 561 23.17 -6.53 -33.48
N ARG A 562 22.87 -6.44 -32.18
CA ARG A 562 21.71 -7.12 -31.57
C ARG A 562 20.40 -6.62 -32.18
N LEU A 563 20.22 -5.31 -32.30
CA LEU A 563 19.02 -4.73 -32.91
C LEU A 563 18.86 -5.19 -34.37
N LEU A 564 19.94 -5.18 -35.16
CA LEU A 564 19.90 -5.66 -36.55
C LEU A 564 19.51 -7.15 -36.62
N CYS A 565 20.02 -7.99 -35.71
CA CYS A 565 19.63 -9.40 -35.61
C CYS A 565 18.14 -9.58 -35.31
N VAL A 566 17.58 -8.73 -34.43
CA VAL A 566 16.16 -8.72 -34.10
C VAL A 566 15.35 -8.23 -35.30
N LEU A 567 15.75 -7.15 -35.97
CA LEU A 567 15.10 -6.61 -37.17
C LEU A 567 14.99 -7.63 -38.29
N VAL A 568 16.10 -8.28 -38.68
CA VAL A 568 16.07 -9.28 -39.76
C VAL A 568 15.22 -10.49 -39.40
N THR A 569 15.15 -10.84 -38.10
CA THR A 569 14.29 -11.92 -37.62
C THR A 569 12.81 -11.51 -37.66
N SER A 570 12.47 -10.30 -37.17
CA SER A 570 11.10 -9.77 -37.20
C SER A 570 10.60 -9.60 -38.63
N MET A 571 11.40 -9.03 -39.52
CA MET A 571 11.07 -8.91 -40.94
C MET A 571 10.86 -10.27 -41.61
N ALA A 572 11.68 -11.28 -41.30
CA ALA A 572 11.50 -12.63 -41.83
C ALA A 572 10.17 -13.25 -41.36
N LYS A 573 9.78 -13.05 -40.09
CA LYS A 573 8.48 -13.50 -39.56
C LYS A 573 7.30 -12.82 -40.28
N LEU A 574 7.36 -11.50 -40.43
CA LEU A 574 6.34 -10.74 -41.17
C LEU A 574 6.24 -11.18 -42.63
N ALA A 575 7.37 -11.45 -43.30
CA ALA A 575 7.40 -11.90 -44.68
C ALA A 575 6.82 -13.30 -44.89
N VAL A 576 6.97 -14.20 -43.91
CA VAL A 576 6.32 -15.51 -43.95
C VAL A 576 4.79 -15.38 -43.84
N ARG A 577 4.31 -14.36 -43.12
CA ARG A 577 2.88 -14.07 -42.93
C ARG A 577 2.26 -13.34 -44.13
N SER A 578 3.06 -12.63 -44.91
CA SER A 578 2.64 -11.96 -46.15
C SER A 578 3.65 -12.19 -47.27
N GLN A 579 3.32 -13.10 -48.20
CA GLN A 579 4.25 -13.62 -49.21
C GLN A 579 4.81 -12.54 -50.14
N ASP A 580 4.09 -11.45 -50.35
CA ASP A 580 4.51 -10.31 -51.19
C ASP A 580 5.78 -9.62 -50.64
N LEU A 581 6.06 -9.79 -49.35
CA LEU A 581 7.20 -9.17 -48.66
C LEU A 581 8.48 -10.04 -48.70
N VAL A 582 8.39 -11.32 -49.09
CA VAL A 582 9.53 -12.26 -49.10
C VAL A 582 10.72 -11.77 -49.93
N PRO A 583 10.55 -11.26 -51.17
CA PRO A 583 11.68 -10.76 -51.95
C PRO A 583 12.42 -9.59 -51.27
N ARG A 584 11.67 -8.71 -50.61
CA ARG A 584 12.21 -7.57 -49.85
C ARG A 584 13.00 -8.04 -48.61
N ALA A 585 12.47 -9.02 -47.88
CA ALA A 585 13.15 -9.61 -46.73
C ALA A 585 14.48 -10.29 -47.13
N LEU A 586 14.49 -11.02 -48.24
CA LEU A 586 15.71 -11.62 -48.80
C LEU A 586 16.76 -10.58 -49.19
N LEU A 587 16.35 -9.45 -49.77
CA LEU A 587 17.25 -8.33 -50.08
C LEU A 587 17.88 -7.74 -48.82
N CYS A 588 17.08 -7.50 -47.77
CA CYS A 588 17.56 -6.99 -46.49
C CYS A 588 18.57 -7.96 -45.83
N LEU A 589 18.29 -9.27 -45.87
CA LEU A 589 19.21 -10.32 -45.41
C LEU A 589 20.53 -10.31 -46.19
N ALA A 590 20.47 -10.25 -47.52
CA ALA A 590 21.66 -10.20 -48.37
C ALA A 590 22.54 -8.97 -48.08
N LYS A 591 21.92 -7.81 -47.82
CA LYS A 591 22.63 -6.58 -47.43
C LYS A 591 23.22 -6.67 -46.02
N SER A 592 22.51 -7.31 -45.09
CA SER A 592 23.01 -7.57 -43.74
C SER A 592 24.22 -8.53 -43.73
N ALA A 593 24.25 -9.50 -44.64
CA ALA A 593 25.38 -10.41 -44.81
C ALA A 593 26.67 -9.67 -45.21
N GLN A 594 26.58 -8.58 -45.99
CA GLN A 594 27.73 -7.80 -46.46
C GLN A 594 28.46 -7.06 -45.33
N VAL A 595 27.77 -6.78 -44.22
CA VAL A 595 28.34 -6.06 -43.06
C VAL A 595 28.91 -7.02 -42.00
N CYS A 596 28.70 -8.33 -42.17
CA CYS A 596 29.19 -9.34 -41.22
C CYS A 596 30.72 -9.50 -41.32
N THR A 597 31.45 -8.84 -40.41
CA THR A 597 32.92 -8.96 -40.26
C THR A 597 33.32 -10.11 -39.30
N THR A 598 34.61 -10.29 -39.01
CA THR A 598 35.13 -11.40 -38.18
C THR A 598 34.89 -11.27 -36.67
N SER A 599 34.20 -10.24 -36.18
CA SER A 599 33.92 -10.09 -34.75
C SER A 599 32.89 -11.13 -34.24
N ARG A 600 32.99 -11.54 -32.97
CA ARG A 600 32.12 -12.56 -32.36
C ARG A 600 30.63 -12.24 -32.48
N HIS A 601 30.23 -10.96 -32.38
CA HIS A 601 28.84 -10.54 -32.52
C HIS A 601 28.34 -10.63 -33.97
N HIS A 602 29.22 -10.39 -34.95
CA HIS A 602 28.90 -10.57 -36.36
C HIS A 602 28.80 -12.03 -36.77
N GLN A 603 29.44 -12.96 -36.06
CA GLN A 603 29.27 -14.40 -36.31
C GLN A 603 27.84 -14.87 -36.00
N ILE A 604 27.23 -14.38 -34.92
CA ILE A 604 25.84 -14.69 -34.57
C ILE A 604 24.90 -14.13 -35.64
N LEU A 605 25.10 -12.87 -36.05
CA LEU A 605 24.33 -12.25 -37.12
C LEU A 605 24.50 -13.01 -38.46
N ALA A 606 25.74 -13.34 -38.83
CA ALA A 606 26.04 -14.07 -40.06
C ALA A 606 25.43 -15.48 -40.09
N GLN A 607 25.45 -16.16 -38.96
CA GLN A 607 24.75 -17.43 -38.80
C GLN A 607 23.23 -17.23 -38.96
N ARG A 608 22.65 -16.25 -38.26
CA ARG A 608 21.22 -15.98 -38.31
C ARG A 608 20.74 -15.59 -39.71
N VAL A 609 21.50 -14.77 -40.42
CA VAL A 609 21.21 -14.37 -41.80
C VAL A 609 21.22 -15.59 -42.73
N ARG A 610 22.24 -16.47 -42.63
CA ARG A 610 22.29 -17.70 -43.42
C ARG A 610 21.10 -18.63 -43.15
N GLU A 611 20.75 -18.83 -41.88
CA GLU A 611 19.59 -19.63 -41.46
C GLU A 611 18.29 -19.08 -42.04
N LEU A 612 18.03 -17.77 -41.87
CA LEU A 612 16.80 -17.13 -42.36
C LEU A 612 16.74 -17.11 -43.89
N SER A 613 17.85 -16.87 -44.59
CA SER A 613 17.90 -16.94 -46.06
C SER A 613 17.57 -18.33 -46.59
N ALA A 614 18.07 -19.39 -45.96
CA ALA A 614 17.75 -20.76 -46.33
C ALA A 614 16.29 -21.13 -46.01
N LEU A 615 15.78 -20.68 -44.85
CA LEU A 615 14.40 -20.92 -44.43
C LEU A 615 13.39 -20.24 -45.35
N LEU A 616 13.57 -18.95 -45.67
CA LEU A 616 12.63 -18.19 -46.52
C LEU A 616 12.54 -18.71 -47.96
N GLN A 617 13.57 -19.43 -48.44
CA GLN A 617 13.52 -20.12 -49.74
C GLN A 617 12.60 -21.37 -49.71
N THR A 618 12.24 -21.85 -48.52
CA THR A 618 11.45 -23.07 -48.31
C THR A 618 10.12 -22.72 -47.61
N SER A 619 9.11 -22.28 -48.38
CA SER A 619 7.89 -21.62 -47.84
C SER A 619 7.14 -22.41 -46.76
N GLY A 620 6.97 -23.72 -46.92
CA GLY A 620 6.25 -24.56 -45.95
C GLY A 620 6.97 -24.73 -44.62
N ALA A 621 8.28 -24.96 -44.65
CA ALA A 621 9.10 -25.08 -43.44
C ALA A 621 9.26 -23.73 -42.72
N ALA A 622 9.34 -22.63 -43.49
CA ALA A 622 9.42 -21.28 -42.94
C ALA A 622 8.19 -20.93 -42.08
N SER A 623 6.98 -21.24 -42.58
CA SER A 623 5.72 -21.02 -41.84
C SER A 623 5.68 -21.79 -40.53
N ALA A 624 6.01 -23.09 -40.55
CA ALA A 624 6.00 -23.92 -39.35
C ALA A 624 7.01 -23.49 -38.28
N ILE A 625 8.15 -22.90 -38.67
CA ILE A 625 9.23 -22.52 -37.76
C ILE A 625 9.10 -21.07 -37.27
N LEU A 626 8.73 -20.13 -38.16
CA LEU A 626 8.68 -18.70 -37.86
C LEU A 626 7.30 -18.20 -37.41
N SER A 627 6.25 -19.00 -37.64
CA SER A 627 4.89 -18.80 -37.13
C SER A 627 4.39 -20.11 -36.49
N PRO A 628 5.00 -20.54 -35.37
CA PRO A 628 4.59 -21.77 -34.70
C PRO A 628 3.14 -21.69 -34.21
N ALA A 629 2.44 -22.83 -34.20
CA ALA A 629 1.10 -22.92 -33.63
C ALA A 629 1.11 -22.54 -32.14
N THR A 630 0.01 -21.97 -31.66
CA THR A 630 -0.12 -21.52 -30.27
C THR A 630 0.01 -22.71 -29.30
N GLU A 631 0.40 -22.45 -28.05
CA GLU A 631 0.55 -23.51 -27.04
C GLU A 631 -0.78 -24.26 -26.80
N GLU A 632 -1.92 -23.59 -26.97
CA GLU A 632 -3.24 -24.20 -26.92
C GLU A 632 -3.53 -25.10 -28.12
N GLU A 633 -3.18 -24.68 -29.32
CA GLU A 633 -3.30 -25.51 -30.53
C GLU A 633 -2.39 -26.74 -30.44
N LEU A 634 -1.17 -26.58 -29.92
CA LEU A 634 -0.26 -27.69 -29.66
C LEU A 634 -0.81 -28.64 -28.59
N LYS A 635 -1.46 -28.13 -27.54
CA LYS A 635 -2.16 -28.94 -26.52
C LYS A 635 -3.37 -29.68 -27.11
N ARG A 636 -4.17 -29.03 -27.96
CA ARG A 636 -5.31 -29.65 -28.67
C ARG A 636 -4.86 -30.71 -29.67
N CYS A 637 -3.71 -30.51 -30.32
CA CYS A 637 -3.14 -31.46 -31.26
C CYS A 637 -2.45 -32.65 -30.56
N HIS A 638 -2.17 -32.56 -29.26
CA HIS A 638 -1.44 -33.57 -28.49
C HIS A 638 -2.10 -33.87 -27.13
N ASP A 639 -3.19 -34.63 -27.14
CA ASP A 639 -3.88 -35.10 -25.91
C ASP A 639 -3.02 -36.04 -25.04
N SER A 640 -1.92 -36.58 -25.57
CA SER A 640 -1.08 -37.56 -24.88
C SER A 640 0.39 -37.46 -25.27
N LYS A 641 1.28 -37.49 -24.27
CA LYS A 641 2.76 -37.57 -24.43
C LYS A 641 3.22 -38.76 -25.30
N CYS A 642 2.34 -39.72 -25.58
CA CYS A 642 2.61 -40.89 -26.41
C CYS A 642 2.48 -40.66 -27.92
N GLN A 643 1.96 -39.51 -28.37
CA GLN A 643 1.72 -39.23 -29.79
C GLN A 643 2.98 -38.74 -30.52
N LEU A 644 3.86 -37.98 -29.86
CA LEU A 644 5.10 -37.47 -30.47
C LEU A 644 6.02 -38.59 -31.00
N PRO A 645 6.32 -39.66 -30.23
CA PRO A 645 7.15 -40.77 -30.73
C PRO A 645 6.52 -41.50 -31.92
N ARG A 646 5.17 -41.59 -31.96
CA ARG A 646 4.46 -42.21 -33.10
C ARG A 646 4.48 -41.34 -34.34
N LEU A 647 4.37 -40.02 -34.20
CA LEU A 647 4.46 -39.08 -35.31
C LEU A 647 5.88 -39.03 -35.89
N VAL A 648 6.90 -39.06 -35.02
CA VAL A 648 8.31 -39.15 -35.43
C VAL A 648 8.61 -40.49 -36.13
N ASN A 649 8.06 -41.60 -35.63
CA ASN A 649 8.17 -42.90 -36.31
C ASN A 649 7.42 -42.94 -37.64
N LEU A 650 6.27 -42.28 -37.75
CA LEU A 650 5.49 -42.19 -38.99
C LEU A 650 6.23 -41.35 -40.04
N ILE A 651 6.79 -40.19 -39.64
CA ILE A 651 7.63 -39.35 -40.50
C ILE A 651 8.91 -40.10 -40.90
N GLY A 652 9.51 -40.84 -39.97
CA GLY A 652 10.65 -41.73 -40.26
C GLY A 652 10.31 -42.84 -41.25
N SER A 653 9.08 -43.37 -41.23
CA SER A 653 8.60 -44.37 -42.19
C SER A 653 8.15 -43.80 -43.55
N LEU A 654 7.90 -42.49 -43.61
CA LEU A 654 7.48 -41.77 -44.81
C LEU A 654 8.65 -41.07 -45.52
N ALA A 655 9.82 -40.97 -44.87
CA ALA A 655 11.05 -40.57 -45.53
C ALA A 655 11.45 -41.68 -46.51
N PRO A 656 11.54 -41.40 -47.83
CA PRO A 656 12.01 -42.40 -48.77
C PRO A 656 13.45 -42.76 -48.43
N GLU A 657 13.72 -44.05 -48.21
CA GLU A 657 15.08 -44.60 -48.16
C GLU A 657 15.75 -44.33 -49.52
N GLY A 658 16.36 -43.16 -49.65
CA GLY A 658 17.26 -42.80 -50.73
C GLY A 658 18.60 -43.48 -50.49
N GLY A 659 18.87 -44.48 -51.33
CA GLY A 659 19.91 -45.48 -51.18
C GLY A 659 21.33 -44.96 -50.97
N LEU A 660 22.07 -45.74 -50.18
CA LEU A 660 23.51 -45.90 -50.27
C LEU A 660 23.80 -47.40 -50.28
N ALA A 661 23.89 -47.97 -51.47
CA ALA A 661 24.66 -49.17 -51.74
C ALA A 661 25.18 -49.08 -53.19
N GLU A 662 26.51 -48.94 -53.26
CA GLU A 662 27.43 -48.82 -54.42
C GLU A 662 27.58 -47.45 -55.10
#